data_AF-A0A4Z1BK26-F1
#
_entry.id   AF-A0A4Z1BK26-F1
#
_cell.length_a   1.000
_cell.length_b   1.000
_cell.length_c   1.000
_cell.angle_alpha   90.00
_cell.angle_beta   90.00
_cell.angle_gamma   90.00
#
_symmetry.space_group_name_H-M   'P 1'
#
loop_
_entity.id
_entity.type
_entity.pdbx_description
1 polymer ?
#
loop_
_entity_poly.entity_id
_entity_poly.type
_entity_poly.pdbx_seq_one_letter_code
_entity_poly.pdbx_strand_id
1 'polypeptide(L)'
;MKKDINQLDPKEFILIKGAKLHNLKNIDLAIPKNKLIVITGMSGSGKSTLAFDTLYAEGQRRYVESLSSYARQFLGKLDKPQVDYIKGIAPAIAIQQKVNSTNPRSTVGTTTEVYDYLKLLYARIGKTYSPITGELVQKDSVTDAIDYLKTFAAETKFILQIKLVVPEERSFAEHLNILQQQGFTRLSVDGNQVKIEDLISFNFEPQPENDVHLLIDRISLPTEDEESFYHRLADSIETAFFEGKGEIAIVNAEDNSVKYFSNKFESDGLIFNEPTIHFFSFNNPYGACPTCEGYGKVIGVEENLVVPNKSLSIYEDAVVAWKGEKMGEWKNHFIKLSQKVDFPIHKPYFELSEEQKDYLWRGDNDWEGLDGFFKMVEENTYKIQYRVMLSRYRGKTTCPTCKGKRLRKETNFVKIADKSINDLVDLPLNELNDFFTSITFNEYDQQIAGRIIYEIKSRLMFLLDVGLEYLTLNRASNTLSGGESQRINLATSLGSSLVGSMYVLDEPSIGLHSRDTAKFITILQRLRDLGNTVIVVEHDEDIMKAADYIIDIGPEAGTNGGEVVFEGTYNELLKGDTLTSKYLNGKLEIEIPKKRLKSPNYLKIIGARENNLKNIDVKFPLNELTVITGVSGSGKSTLMKDILAPAVQRHFEIFGNKIGDFDELVGDLKQLEGIELIDQNPIGKSSRSNPVTYVKAYDDIRNLFANQKASKVMGFQPKHFSFNVDGGRCDACKGEGTITIEMQFMADVELVCEDCHGERFKKEILEVKFEGKSISDVLNLTIDEAITFFAEHQQNKIVEKLKPLQDVGLGYVKLGQSSNTLSGGEAQRVKLAFFLTKGETTNKTLFIFDEPSTGLHFHDIQKLIKALRALIDLGHSVFVIEHNMDIIKVADWVIDLGPEGGKKGGYLVAEGTPEDIVKVKESYTAQFLKEKLK
;
A
#
# COMPACT_ATOMS: atom_id res chain seq x y z
N MET A 1 19.48 -20.49 37.09
CA MET A 1 18.77 -21.78 37.33
C MET A 1 17.57 -21.81 36.40
N LYS A 2 17.50 -22.73 35.43
CA LYS A 2 16.30 -22.90 34.59
C LYS A 2 15.11 -23.22 35.50
N LYS A 3 14.06 -22.40 35.46
CA LYS A 3 12.82 -22.67 36.21
C LYS A 3 12.20 -23.95 35.66
N ASP A 4 11.73 -24.85 36.52
CA ASP A 4 10.96 -26.01 36.08
C ASP A 4 9.63 -25.52 35.47
N ILE A 5 9.52 -25.60 34.15
CA ILE A 5 8.35 -25.14 33.38
C ILE A 5 7.06 -25.77 33.88
N ASN A 6 7.12 -27.00 34.42
CA ASN A 6 5.92 -27.68 34.89
C ASN A 6 5.35 -27.08 36.18
N GLN A 7 6.11 -26.21 36.87
CA GLN A 7 5.70 -25.54 38.12
C GLN A 7 5.16 -24.12 37.90
N LEU A 8 5.24 -23.59 36.67
CA LEU A 8 4.79 -22.25 36.33
C LEU A 8 3.30 -22.22 35.98
N ASP A 9 2.59 -21.15 36.36
CA ASP A 9 1.16 -20.99 36.08
C ASP A 9 0.92 -20.60 34.60
N PRO A 10 0.15 -21.38 33.81
CA PRO A 10 -0.27 -21.02 32.46
C PRO A 10 -1.12 -19.74 32.36
N LYS A 11 -1.61 -19.19 33.49
CA LYS A 11 -2.28 -17.88 33.53
C LYS A 11 -1.31 -16.72 33.45
N GLU A 12 -0.09 -16.90 33.93
CA GLU A 12 0.96 -15.86 33.93
C GLU A 12 1.96 -16.05 32.80
N PHE A 13 2.14 -17.29 32.31
CA PHE A 13 3.12 -17.63 31.28
C PHE A 13 2.49 -18.38 30.10
N ILE A 14 3.07 -18.19 28.92
CA ILE A 14 2.93 -19.10 27.79
C ILE A 14 4.03 -20.14 27.92
N LEU A 15 3.64 -21.39 28.16
CA LEU A 15 4.57 -22.49 28.41
C LEU A 15 4.69 -23.34 27.17
N ILE A 16 5.90 -23.44 26.63
CA ILE A 16 6.25 -24.22 25.45
C ILE A 16 7.13 -25.37 25.92
N LYS A 17 6.75 -26.60 25.55
CA LYS A 17 7.57 -27.78 25.80
C LYS A 17 7.89 -28.50 24.50
N GLY A 18 9.17 -28.79 24.32
CA GLY A 18 9.72 -29.61 23.26
C GLY A 18 9.43 -29.11 21.85
N ALA A 19 9.65 -27.82 21.57
CA ALA A 19 9.51 -27.30 20.21
C ALA A 19 10.67 -27.76 19.31
N LYS A 20 10.33 -28.41 18.19
CA LYS A 20 11.25 -29.11 17.26
C LYS A 20 11.08 -28.70 15.80
N LEU A 21 10.23 -27.70 15.53
CA LEU A 21 9.95 -27.29 14.17
C LEU A 21 11.22 -26.71 13.49
N HIS A 22 11.41 -27.04 12.22
CA HIS A 22 12.61 -26.71 11.42
C HIS A 22 13.93 -27.06 12.12
N ASN A 23 14.67 -26.08 12.63
CA ASN A 23 15.98 -26.27 13.26
C ASN A 23 15.93 -26.20 14.80
N LEU A 24 14.76 -25.98 15.41
CA LEU A 24 14.62 -25.90 16.87
C LEU A 24 15.02 -27.22 17.55
N LYS A 25 15.84 -27.14 18.58
CA LYS A 25 16.47 -28.29 19.25
C LYS A 25 15.69 -28.75 20.48
N ASN A 26 14.41 -29.11 20.31
CA ASN A 26 13.55 -29.55 21.42
C ASN A 26 13.51 -28.52 22.56
N ILE A 27 13.22 -27.26 22.22
CA ILE A 27 13.32 -26.15 23.16
C ILE A 27 12.13 -26.10 24.13
N ASP A 28 12.47 -25.76 25.36
CA ASP A 28 11.58 -25.62 26.50
C ASP A 28 11.65 -24.16 26.95
N LEU A 29 10.52 -23.44 26.94
CA LEU A 29 10.48 -21.99 27.17
C LEU A 29 9.25 -21.55 27.96
N ALA A 30 9.42 -20.58 28.86
CA ALA A 30 8.31 -19.92 29.55
C ALA A 30 8.32 -18.41 29.23
N ILE A 31 7.35 -17.96 28.44
CA ILE A 31 7.22 -16.56 28.03
C ILE A 31 6.23 -15.84 28.96
N PRO A 32 6.62 -14.74 29.63
CA PRO A 32 5.70 -14.01 30.50
C PRO A 32 4.60 -13.32 29.68
N LYS A 33 3.36 -13.39 30.16
CA LYS A 33 2.22 -12.69 29.53
C LYS A 33 2.18 -11.22 29.90
N ASN A 34 1.50 -10.43 29.06
CA ASN A 34 1.29 -9.00 29.25
C ASN A 34 2.61 -8.21 29.33
N LYS A 35 3.61 -8.69 28.61
CA LYS A 35 4.96 -8.12 28.52
C LYS A 35 5.32 -7.84 27.07
N LEU A 36 6.29 -6.94 26.88
CA LEU A 36 6.98 -6.74 25.62
C LEU A 36 8.17 -7.69 25.58
N ILE A 37 8.09 -8.71 24.74
CA ILE A 37 9.09 -9.75 24.57
C ILE A 37 9.82 -9.54 23.25
N VAL A 38 11.15 -9.54 23.29
CA VAL A 38 11.98 -9.49 22.08
C VAL A 38 12.68 -10.83 21.87
N ILE A 39 12.54 -11.39 20.67
CA ILE A 39 13.27 -12.58 20.21
C ILE A 39 14.39 -12.09 19.30
N THR A 40 15.63 -12.37 19.67
CA THR A 40 16.84 -11.94 18.95
C THR A 40 17.77 -13.12 18.64
N GLY A 41 18.87 -12.86 17.91
CA GLY A 41 19.84 -13.87 17.49
C GLY A 41 20.19 -13.83 15.99
N MET A 42 21.12 -14.67 15.52
CA MET A 42 21.59 -14.61 14.13
C MET A 42 20.52 -14.86 13.06
N SER A 43 20.74 -14.38 11.83
CA SER A 43 19.90 -14.72 10.67
C SER A 43 19.84 -16.24 10.51
N GLY A 44 18.64 -16.83 10.47
CA GLY A 44 18.47 -18.28 10.40
C GLY A 44 18.67 -19.05 11.72
N SER A 45 18.76 -18.39 12.89
CA SER A 45 18.91 -19.09 14.17
C SER A 45 17.65 -19.81 14.66
N GLY A 46 16.47 -19.52 14.10
CA GLY A 46 15.19 -20.11 14.50
C GLY A 46 14.18 -19.14 15.11
N LYS A 47 14.46 -17.81 15.07
CA LYS A 47 13.57 -16.75 15.59
C LYS A 47 12.17 -16.79 14.99
N SER A 48 12.08 -16.71 13.66
CA SER A 48 10.81 -16.72 12.94
C SER A 48 10.09 -18.06 13.09
N THR A 49 10.84 -19.17 13.19
CA THR A 49 10.26 -20.48 13.48
C THR A 49 9.59 -20.55 14.84
N LEU A 50 10.20 -19.97 15.88
CA LEU A 50 9.56 -19.88 17.19
C LEU A 50 8.37 -18.91 17.19
N ALA A 51 8.56 -17.71 16.64
CA ALA A 51 7.57 -16.64 16.68
C ALA A 51 6.35 -16.90 15.77
N PHE A 52 6.58 -17.21 14.50
CA PHE A 52 5.54 -17.32 13.49
C PHE A 52 5.07 -18.75 13.29
N ASP A 53 5.99 -19.66 12.99
CA ASP A 53 5.63 -21.04 12.61
C ASP A 53 5.19 -21.89 13.81
N THR A 54 5.52 -21.46 15.03
CA THR A 54 5.14 -22.13 16.28
C THR A 54 4.08 -21.34 17.05
N LEU A 55 4.42 -20.16 17.57
CA LEU A 55 3.53 -19.40 18.46
C LEU A 55 2.33 -18.81 17.72
N TYR A 56 2.55 -18.02 16.67
CA TYR A 56 1.45 -17.44 15.89
C TYR A 56 0.58 -18.52 15.26
N ALA A 57 1.19 -19.50 14.58
CA ALA A 57 0.48 -20.60 13.94
C ALA A 57 -0.44 -21.34 14.93
N GLU A 58 0.07 -21.69 16.12
CA GLU A 58 -0.74 -22.41 17.11
C GLU A 58 -1.84 -21.52 17.73
N GLY A 59 -1.54 -20.24 17.99
CA GLY A 59 -2.51 -19.29 18.54
C GLY A 59 -3.65 -19.00 17.55
N GLN A 60 -3.32 -18.81 16.27
CA GLN A 60 -4.29 -18.62 15.19
C GLN A 60 -5.11 -19.89 14.97
N ARG A 61 -4.47 -21.06 14.84
CA ARG A 61 -5.14 -22.34 14.61
C ARG A 61 -6.16 -22.64 15.70
N ARG A 62 -5.78 -22.53 16.99
CA ARG A 62 -6.69 -22.79 18.12
C ARG A 62 -7.90 -21.86 18.12
N TYR A 63 -7.69 -20.59 17.76
CA TYR A 63 -8.78 -19.63 17.64
C TYR A 63 -9.73 -19.98 16.49
N VAL A 64 -9.20 -20.25 15.29
CA VAL A 64 -10.04 -20.55 14.12
C VAL A 64 -10.77 -21.90 14.25
N GLU A 65 -10.17 -22.91 14.88
CA GLU A 65 -10.82 -24.19 15.21
C GLU A 65 -12.02 -24.06 16.15
N SER A 66 -12.13 -22.92 16.84
CA SER A 66 -13.27 -22.59 17.70
C SER A 66 -14.42 -21.92 16.96
N LEU A 67 -14.19 -21.37 15.75
CA LEU A 67 -15.20 -20.59 15.01
C LEU A 67 -16.31 -21.46 14.41
N SER A 68 -15.99 -22.64 13.86
CA SER A 68 -17.00 -23.56 13.31
C SER A 68 -16.52 -25.01 13.26
N SER A 69 -17.46 -25.95 13.22
CA SER A 69 -17.17 -27.37 12.98
C SER A 69 -16.53 -27.61 11.60
N TYR A 70 -16.94 -26.84 10.60
CA TYR A 70 -16.37 -26.87 9.25
C TYR A 70 -14.89 -26.46 9.26
N ALA A 71 -14.57 -25.30 9.85
CA ALA A 71 -13.19 -24.83 9.96
C ALA A 71 -12.31 -25.84 10.70
N ARG A 72 -12.82 -26.48 11.76
CA ARG A 72 -12.12 -27.54 12.49
C ARG A 72 -11.81 -28.76 11.63
N GLN A 73 -12.73 -29.19 10.76
CA GLN A 73 -12.50 -30.32 9.86
C GLN A 73 -11.41 -30.03 8.82
N PHE A 74 -11.35 -28.79 8.32
CA PHE A 74 -10.32 -28.37 7.37
C PHE A 74 -8.95 -28.18 8.05
N LEU A 75 -8.92 -27.45 9.17
CA LEU A 75 -7.68 -27.20 9.92
C LEU A 75 -7.09 -28.48 10.52
N GLY A 76 -7.92 -29.48 10.83
CA GLY A 76 -7.46 -30.78 11.28
C GLY A 76 -6.60 -31.54 10.27
N LYS A 77 -6.61 -31.15 8.98
CA LYS A 77 -5.74 -31.70 7.95
C LYS A 77 -4.38 -31.00 7.85
N LEU A 78 -4.21 -29.86 8.51
CA LEU A 78 -2.95 -29.15 8.53
C LEU A 78 -1.97 -29.82 9.47
N ASP A 79 -0.70 -29.83 9.08
CA ASP A 79 0.39 -30.26 9.96
C ASP A 79 0.42 -29.35 11.19
N LYS A 80 0.27 -29.96 12.37
CA LYS A 80 0.41 -29.24 13.63
C LYS A 80 1.87 -28.85 13.83
N PRO A 81 2.16 -27.67 14.42
CA PRO A 81 3.51 -27.34 14.83
C PRO A 81 4.13 -28.47 15.67
N GLN A 82 5.38 -28.82 15.39
CA GLN A 82 6.07 -29.92 16.06
C GLN A 82 6.48 -29.52 17.48
N VAL A 83 5.53 -29.61 18.42
CA VAL A 83 5.69 -29.29 19.84
C VAL A 83 5.08 -30.40 20.69
N ASP A 84 5.66 -30.68 21.85
CA ASP A 84 5.08 -31.67 22.78
C ASP A 84 3.79 -31.10 23.40
N TYR A 85 3.85 -29.85 23.90
CA TYR A 85 2.64 -29.08 24.21
C TYR A 85 2.92 -27.57 24.29
N ILE A 86 1.86 -26.77 24.09
CA ILE A 86 1.84 -25.35 24.43
C ILE A 86 0.63 -25.06 25.33
N LYS A 87 0.86 -24.47 26.51
CA LYS A 87 -0.17 -24.05 27.47
C LYS A 87 -0.19 -22.53 27.62
N GLY A 88 -1.37 -21.97 27.89
CA GLY A 88 -1.53 -20.54 28.13
C GLY A 88 -1.50 -19.66 26.87
N ILE A 89 -1.48 -20.21 25.66
CA ILE A 89 -1.47 -19.42 24.42
C ILE A 89 -2.75 -18.61 24.23
N ALA A 90 -2.61 -17.37 23.76
CA ALA A 90 -3.70 -16.47 23.43
C ALA A 90 -3.97 -16.46 21.92
N PRO A 91 -5.15 -15.96 21.47
CA PRO A 91 -5.38 -15.68 20.05
C PRO A 91 -4.28 -14.78 19.50
N ALA A 92 -3.69 -15.19 18.38
CA ALA A 92 -2.50 -14.57 17.83
C ALA A 92 -2.81 -13.71 16.61
N ILE A 93 -2.15 -12.56 16.51
CA ILE A 93 -2.21 -11.64 15.38
C ILE A 93 -0.78 -11.42 14.89
N ALA A 94 -0.50 -11.76 13.64
CA ALA A 94 0.79 -11.52 13.01
C ALA A 94 0.80 -10.17 12.27
N ILE A 95 1.86 -9.39 12.47
CA ILE A 95 2.13 -8.16 11.72
C ILE A 95 3.46 -8.35 10.99
N GLN A 96 3.36 -8.89 9.77
CA GLN A 96 4.49 -9.19 8.87
C GLN A 96 4.65 -8.13 7.77
N GLN A 97 5.81 -8.15 7.10
CA GLN A 97 6.14 -7.23 6.00
C GLN A 97 5.52 -7.58 4.66
N LYS A 98 4.89 -8.77 4.54
CA LYS A 98 4.27 -9.18 3.28
C LYS A 98 3.20 -8.17 2.88
N VAL A 99 3.33 -7.61 1.68
CA VAL A 99 2.38 -6.66 1.12
C VAL A 99 1.06 -7.40 0.85
N ASN A 100 0.14 -7.35 1.81
CA ASN A 100 -1.08 -8.16 1.84
C ASN A 100 -2.20 -7.67 0.90
N SER A 101 -1.92 -6.79 -0.06
CA SER A 101 -2.97 -6.25 -0.94
C SER A 101 -2.45 -5.89 -2.32
N THR A 102 -2.68 -6.79 -3.29
CA THR A 102 -2.56 -6.51 -4.73
C THR A 102 -3.76 -5.75 -5.29
N ASN A 103 -4.85 -5.59 -4.51
CA ASN A 103 -6.08 -4.98 -5.00
C ASN A 103 -5.89 -3.48 -5.27
N PRO A 104 -5.98 -3.03 -6.54
CA PRO A 104 -5.77 -1.62 -6.90
C PRO A 104 -6.84 -0.68 -6.33
N ARG A 105 -8.00 -1.19 -5.88
CA ARG A 105 -9.04 -0.38 -5.23
C ARG A 105 -8.74 -0.09 -3.76
N SER A 106 -7.85 -0.85 -3.12
CA SER A 106 -7.49 -0.64 -1.71
C SER A 106 -6.64 0.62 -1.55
N THR A 107 -6.96 1.43 -0.53
CA THR A 107 -6.22 2.63 -0.13
C THR A 107 -5.84 2.60 1.35
N VAL A 108 -4.93 3.49 1.74
CA VAL A 108 -4.61 3.76 3.15
C VAL A 108 -5.91 3.99 3.95
N GLY A 109 -6.84 4.79 3.42
CA GLY A 109 -8.11 5.08 4.09
C GLY A 109 -9.00 3.86 4.28
N THR A 110 -9.03 2.91 3.35
CA THR A 110 -9.80 1.66 3.52
C THR A 110 -9.11 0.67 4.44
N THR A 111 -7.78 0.56 4.38
CA THR A 111 -7.02 -0.38 5.23
C THR A 111 -7.01 0.06 6.70
N THR A 112 -7.10 1.37 6.95
CA THR A 112 -7.16 1.95 8.30
C THR A 112 -8.58 2.13 8.83
N GLU A 113 -9.59 1.83 8.00
CA GLU A 113 -11.02 2.08 8.23
C GLU A 113 -11.38 3.56 8.48
N VAL A 114 -10.42 4.49 8.40
CA VAL A 114 -10.67 5.94 8.54
C VAL A 114 -11.67 6.38 7.47
N TYR A 115 -11.56 5.85 6.25
CA TYR A 115 -12.49 6.16 5.17
C TYR A 115 -13.91 5.65 5.46
N ASP A 116 -14.08 4.56 6.20
CA ASP A 116 -15.42 4.06 6.56
C ASP A 116 -16.12 4.99 7.53
N TYR A 117 -15.40 5.50 8.53
CA TYR A 117 -15.92 6.54 9.43
C TYR A 117 -16.16 7.86 8.71
N LEU A 118 -15.33 8.24 7.73
CA LEU A 118 -15.58 9.43 6.90
C LEU A 118 -16.88 9.31 6.10
N LYS A 119 -17.13 8.18 5.44
CA LYS A 119 -18.39 7.95 4.72
C LYS A 119 -19.59 8.04 5.66
N LEU A 120 -19.46 7.46 6.86
CA LEU A 120 -20.51 7.50 7.87
C LEU A 120 -20.76 8.94 8.34
N LEU A 121 -19.70 9.73 8.57
CA LEU A 121 -19.80 11.14 8.96
C LEU A 121 -20.55 11.96 7.90
N TYR A 122 -20.12 11.87 6.64
CA TYR A 122 -20.76 12.60 5.53
C TYR A 122 -22.19 12.15 5.24
N ALA A 123 -22.50 10.87 5.45
CA ALA A 123 -23.88 10.37 5.32
C ALA A 123 -24.80 10.81 6.46
N ARG A 124 -24.26 11.22 7.62
CA ARG A 124 -25.06 11.59 8.81
C ARG A 124 -25.26 13.09 8.97
N ILE A 125 -24.21 13.88 8.79
CA ILE A 125 -24.23 15.33 9.02
C ILE A 125 -23.79 16.14 7.79
N GLY A 126 -23.53 15.49 6.66
CA GLY A 126 -23.15 16.16 5.43
C GLY A 126 -24.31 16.97 4.86
N LYS A 127 -24.03 18.23 4.50
CA LYS A 127 -25.01 19.15 3.93
C LYS A 127 -24.78 19.29 2.43
N THR A 128 -25.82 19.11 1.61
CA THR A 128 -25.74 19.21 0.16
C THR A 128 -25.98 20.64 -0.29
N TYR A 129 -25.10 21.17 -1.13
CA TYR A 129 -25.20 22.53 -1.67
C TYR A 129 -25.36 22.50 -3.19
N SER A 130 -26.18 23.40 -3.72
CA SER A 130 -26.34 23.54 -5.16
C SER A 130 -25.04 24.06 -5.80
N PRO A 131 -24.56 23.46 -6.92
CA PRO A 131 -23.40 23.98 -7.63
C PRO A 131 -23.69 25.27 -8.41
N ILE A 132 -24.96 25.65 -8.57
CA ILE A 132 -25.38 26.85 -9.32
C ILE A 132 -25.45 28.04 -8.39
N THR A 133 -26.22 27.93 -7.30
CA THR A 133 -26.50 29.04 -6.37
C THR A 133 -25.62 29.01 -5.12
N GLY A 134 -25.07 27.84 -4.76
CA GLY A 134 -24.38 27.64 -3.49
C GLY A 134 -25.30 27.53 -2.28
N GLU A 135 -26.63 27.51 -2.48
CA GLU A 135 -27.62 27.38 -1.42
C GLU A 135 -27.76 25.94 -0.94
N LEU A 136 -28.26 25.78 0.29
CA LEU A 136 -28.47 24.48 0.91
C LEU A 136 -29.66 23.77 0.25
N VAL A 137 -29.42 22.58 -0.30
CA VAL A 137 -30.48 21.73 -0.84
C VAL A 137 -31.22 21.09 0.32
N GLN A 138 -32.51 21.33 0.40
CA GLN A 138 -33.40 20.76 1.40
C GLN A 138 -34.57 20.08 0.71
N LYS A 139 -35.22 19.18 1.45
CA LYS A 139 -36.53 18.64 1.07
C LYS A 139 -37.49 18.99 2.19
N ASP A 140 -38.71 19.33 1.82
CA ASP A 140 -39.78 19.56 2.76
C ASP A 140 -40.35 18.21 3.22
N SER A 141 -40.58 18.10 4.51
CA SER A 141 -41.31 17.00 5.14
C SER A 141 -42.78 17.37 5.32
N VAL A 142 -43.62 16.36 5.56
CA VAL A 142 -45.02 16.58 5.96
C VAL A 142 -45.10 17.48 7.19
N THR A 143 -44.16 17.33 8.13
CA THR A 143 -44.07 18.16 9.32
C THR A 143 -43.74 19.62 9.02
N ASP A 144 -42.89 19.91 8.02
CA ASP A 144 -42.57 21.30 7.65
C ASP A 144 -43.78 22.05 7.09
N ALA A 145 -44.60 21.36 6.28
CA ALA A 145 -45.85 21.90 5.78
C ALA A 145 -46.89 22.12 6.90
N ILE A 146 -46.97 21.20 7.87
CA ILE A 146 -47.82 21.36 9.06
C ILE A 146 -47.36 22.53 9.93
N ASP A 147 -46.06 22.63 10.19
CA ASP A 147 -45.49 23.69 11.02
C ASP A 147 -45.65 25.06 10.36
N TYR A 148 -45.54 25.15 9.03
CA TYR A 148 -45.90 26.36 8.28
C TYR A 148 -47.37 26.75 8.50
N LEU A 149 -48.30 25.79 8.39
CA LEU A 149 -49.73 26.05 8.62
C LEU A 149 -50.02 26.48 10.07
N LYS A 150 -49.29 25.95 11.05
CA LYS A 150 -49.40 26.35 12.47
C LYS A 150 -48.98 27.80 12.75
N THR A 151 -48.29 28.48 11.82
CA THR A 151 -47.91 29.90 12.00
C THR A 151 -49.07 30.88 11.78
N PHE A 152 -50.20 30.43 11.22
CA PHE A 152 -51.37 31.25 10.91
C PHE A 152 -52.44 31.19 12.02
N ALA A 153 -53.35 32.17 12.02
CA ALA A 153 -54.42 32.25 13.01
C ALA A 153 -55.46 31.12 12.85
N ALA A 154 -56.20 30.84 13.93
CA ALA A 154 -57.32 29.92 13.89
C ALA A 154 -58.36 30.37 12.84
N GLU A 155 -59.07 29.40 12.26
CA GLU A 155 -60.08 29.58 11.20
C GLU A 155 -59.56 30.03 9.82
N THR A 156 -58.25 30.30 9.66
CA THR A 156 -57.67 30.57 8.33
C THR A 156 -57.86 29.36 7.42
N LYS A 157 -58.25 29.62 6.17
CA LYS A 157 -58.60 28.59 5.18
C LYS A 157 -57.49 28.40 4.16
N PHE A 158 -57.11 27.15 3.94
CA PHE A 158 -56.10 26.76 2.97
C PHE A 158 -56.64 25.74 1.97
N ILE A 159 -56.07 25.77 0.77
CA ILE A 159 -56.34 24.81 -0.29
C ILE A 159 -55.04 24.09 -0.61
N LEU A 160 -55.05 22.75 -0.53
CA LEU A 160 -53.96 21.92 -0.99
C LEU A 160 -54.22 21.56 -2.43
N GLN A 161 -53.32 21.97 -3.30
CA GLN A 161 -53.41 21.68 -4.72
C GLN A 161 -52.06 21.25 -5.30
N ILE A 162 -52.11 20.52 -6.40
CA ILE A 162 -50.93 20.07 -7.15
C ILE A 162 -51.10 20.43 -8.61
N LYS A 163 -50.02 20.71 -9.33
CA LYS A 163 -50.10 20.96 -10.77
C LYS A 163 -50.53 19.69 -11.50
N LEU A 164 -51.59 19.76 -12.30
CA LEU A 164 -52.10 18.61 -13.02
C LEU A 164 -51.22 18.34 -14.25
N VAL A 165 -50.62 17.15 -14.33
CA VAL A 165 -49.81 16.71 -15.48
C VAL A 165 -50.47 15.51 -16.14
N VAL A 166 -50.93 15.70 -17.37
CA VAL A 166 -51.60 14.66 -18.17
C VAL A 166 -50.53 13.85 -18.92
N PRO A 167 -50.50 12.51 -18.81
CA PRO A 167 -49.59 11.68 -19.60
C PRO A 167 -49.85 11.81 -21.12
N GLU A 168 -48.79 11.82 -21.94
CA GLU A 168 -48.89 11.98 -23.41
C GLU A 168 -49.76 10.90 -24.10
N GLU A 169 -49.92 9.74 -23.46
CA GLU A 169 -50.70 8.60 -23.97
C GLU A 169 -52.21 8.71 -23.73
N ARG A 170 -52.68 9.80 -23.10
CA ARG A 170 -54.08 9.96 -22.66
C ARG A 170 -54.65 11.31 -23.06
N SER A 171 -55.91 11.34 -23.45
CA SER A 171 -56.65 12.59 -23.58
C SER A 171 -56.97 13.19 -22.21
N PHE A 172 -57.18 14.52 -22.16
CA PHE A 172 -57.55 15.21 -20.92
C PHE A 172 -58.83 14.62 -20.30
N ALA A 173 -59.85 14.34 -21.11
CA ALA A 173 -61.11 13.76 -20.68
C ALA A 173 -60.94 12.34 -20.09
N GLU A 174 -60.09 11.50 -20.69
CA GLU A 174 -59.78 10.17 -20.13
C GLU A 174 -59.07 10.29 -18.78
N HIS A 175 -58.17 11.26 -18.64
CA HIS A 175 -57.47 11.49 -17.37
C HIS A 175 -58.41 11.99 -16.27
N LEU A 176 -59.36 12.88 -16.60
CA LEU A 176 -60.41 13.33 -15.66
C LEU A 176 -61.29 12.18 -15.16
N ASN A 177 -61.67 11.24 -16.03
CA ASN A 177 -62.46 10.07 -15.64
C ASN A 177 -61.70 9.18 -14.64
N ILE A 178 -60.38 9.04 -14.80
CA ILE A 178 -59.54 8.27 -13.86
C ILE A 178 -59.48 8.98 -12.50
N LEU A 179 -59.26 10.30 -12.48
CA LEU A 179 -59.24 11.08 -11.24
C LEU A 179 -60.58 10.99 -10.50
N GLN A 180 -61.70 10.99 -11.22
CA GLN A 180 -63.02 10.80 -10.64
C GLN A 180 -63.20 9.39 -10.04
N GLN A 181 -62.71 8.35 -10.72
CA GLN A 181 -62.71 6.98 -10.20
C GLN A 181 -61.82 6.83 -8.95
N GLN A 182 -60.76 7.62 -8.85
CA GLN A 182 -59.89 7.71 -7.67
C GLN A 182 -60.52 8.53 -6.52
N GLY A 183 -61.67 9.17 -6.75
CA GLY A 183 -62.43 9.91 -5.73
C GLY A 183 -62.20 11.42 -5.71
N PHE A 184 -61.41 11.97 -6.64
CA PHE A 184 -61.24 13.42 -6.76
C PHE A 184 -62.48 14.06 -7.39
N THR A 185 -62.85 15.24 -6.91
CA THR A 185 -64.09 15.91 -7.33
C THR A 185 -63.89 17.28 -7.97
N ARG A 186 -62.72 17.91 -7.82
CA ARG A 186 -62.49 19.30 -8.22
C ARG A 186 -61.10 19.55 -8.80
N LEU A 187 -61.03 20.49 -9.73
CA LEU A 187 -59.82 21.13 -10.22
C LEU A 187 -59.86 22.63 -9.93
N SER A 188 -58.69 23.26 -9.90
CA SER A 188 -58.52 24.71 -9.97
C SER A 188 -58.00 25.05 -11.38
N VAL A 189 -58.76 25.82 -12.15
CA VAL A 189 -58.40 26.26 -13.51
C VAL A 189 -58.28 27.78 -13.48
N ASP A 190 -57.08 28.31 -13.71
CA ASP A 190 -56.77 29.75 -13.63
C ASP A 190 -57.24 30.39 -12.30
N GLY A 191 -57.12 29.65 -11.19
CA GLY A 191 -57.54 30.08 -9.85
C GLY A 191 -59.02 29.86 -9.53
N ASN A 192 -59.84 29.40 -10.48
CA ASN A 192 -61.26 29.10 -10.26
C ASN A 192 -61.49 27.62 -9.97
N GLN A 193 -62.23 27.30 -8.90
CA GLN A 193 -62.57 25.93 -8.54
C GLN A 193 -63.74 25.41 -9.39
N VAL A 194 -63.51 24.34 -10.16
CA VAL A 194 -64.50 23.72 -11.04
C VAL A 194 -64.63 22.24 -10.70
N LYS A 195 -65.85 21.67 -10.78
CA LYS A 195 -66.03 20.23 -10.57
C LYS A 195 -65.56 19.44 -11.78
N ILE A 196 -64.96 18.28 -11.54
CA ILE A 196 -64.50 17.37 -12.61
C ILE A 196 -65.69 16.90 -13.47
N GLU A 197 -66.84 16.62 -12.85
CA GLU A 197 -68.08 16.25 -13.54
C GLU A 197 -68.51 17.29 -14.59
N ASP A 198 -68.45 18.56 -14.21
CA ASP A 198 -68.84 19.67 -15.08
C ASP A 198 -67.86 19.75 -16.28
N LEU A 199 -66.55 19.64 -16.03
CA LEU A 199 -65.52 19.68 -17.09
C LEU A 199 -65.65 18.53 -18.10
N ILE A 200 -65.98 17.32 -17.62
CA ILE A 200 -66.25 16.16 -18.49
C ILE A 200 -67.51 16.42 -19.32
N SER A 201 -68.58 16.95 -18.71
CA SER A 201 -69.85 17.20 -19.40
C SER A 201 -69.74 18.28 -20.49
N PHE A 202 -68.90 19.29 -20.28
CA PHE A 202 -68.65 20.37 -21.25
C PHE A 202 -67.54 20.04 -22.26
N ASN A 203 -66.94 18.84 -22.19
CA ASN A 203 -65.82 18.41 -23.02
C ASN A 203 -64.69 19.45 -23.07
N PHE A 204 -64.34 20.00 -21.89
CA PHE A 204 -63.33 21.04 -21.76
C PHE A 204 -61.93 20.48 -22.06
N GLU A 205 -61.18 21.20 -22.89
CA GLU A 205 -59.75 20.97 -23.10
C GLU A 205 -58.97 22.23 -22.70
N PRO A 206 -57.97 22.13 -21.81
CA PRO A 206 -57.16 23.27 -21.42
C PRO A 206 -56.28 23.73 -22.59
N GLN A 207 -56.23 25.04 -22.80
CA GLN A 207 -55.24 25.67 -23.68
C GLN A 207 -53.85 25.67 -23.00
N PRO A 208 -52.75 25.78 -23.76
CA PRO A 208 -51.39 25.78 -23.20
C PRO A 208 -51.12 26.88 -22.16
N GLU A 209 -51.92 27.94 -22.17
CA GLU A 209 -51.82 29.08 -21.26
C GLU A 209 -52.60 28.88 -19.95
N ASN A 210 -53.50 27.89 -19.88
CA ASN A 210 -54.31 27.64 -18.68
C ASN A 210 -53.48 26.94 -17.60
N ASP A 211 -53.58 27.44 -16.37
CA ASP A 211 -52.93 26.84 -15.21
C ASP A 211 -53.90 25.93 -14.47
N VAL A 212 -53.71 24.61 -14.61
CA VAL A 212 -54.63 23.59 -14.11
C VAL A 212 -54.00 22.84 -12.95
N HIS A 213 -54.68 22.86 -11.81
CA HIS A 213 -54.28 22.17 -10.59
C HIS A 213 -55.35 21.20 -10.10
N LEU A 214 -54.95 20.04 -9.59
CA LEU A 214 -55.82 19.12 -8.87
C LEU A 214 -55.95 19.57 -7.42
N LEU A 215 -57.19 19.70 -6.94
CA LEU A 215 -57.46 20.05 -5.55
C LEU A 215 -57.52 18.75 -4.72
N ILE A 216 -56.64 18.65 -3.72
CA ILE A 216 -56.53 17.47 -2.84
C ILE A 216 -57.42 17.63 -1.62
N ASP A 217 -57.26 18.72 -0.86
CA ASP A 217 -58.06 18.98 0.34
C ASP A 217 -58.28 20.48 0.56
N ARG A 218 -59.30 20.81 1.37
CA ARG A 218 -59.58 22.16 1.87
C ARG A 218 -59.54 22.13 3.38
N ILE A 219 -58.66 22.94 3.94
CA ILE A 219 -58.38 22.96 5.36
C ILE A 219 -58.94 24.24 5.94
N SER A 220 -59.55 24.13 7.11
CA SER A 220 -59.83 25.25 8.00
C SER A 220 -59.08 24.98 9.29
N LEU A 221 -58.19 25.88 9.70
CA LEU A 221 -57.43 25.66 10.93
C LEU A 221 -58.36 25.63 12.15
N PRO A 222 -58.21 24.66 13.07
CA PRO A 222 -59.09 24.52 14.22
C PRO A 222 -58.84 25.64 15.24
N THR A 223 -59.83 25.89 16.10
CA THR A 223 -59.73 26.85 17.20
C THR A 223 -58.95 26.31 18.41
N GLU A 224 -58.85 24.98 18.54
CA GLU A 224 -58.07 24.27 19.56
C GLU A 224 -57.09 23.31 18.87
N ASP A 225 -55.95 23.04 19.53
CA ASP A 225 -54.90 22.15 19.01
C ASP A 225 -55.36 20.69 19.13
N GLU A 226 -56.09 20.21 18.11
CA GLU A 226 -56.64 18.86 18.06
C GLU A 226 -55.68 17.89 17.35
N GLU A 227 -55.11 16.91 18.09
CA GLU A 227 -54.22 15.89 17.50
C GLU A 227 -54.87 15.15 16.32
N SER A 228 -56.17 14.84 16.40
CA SER A 228 -56.92 14.17 15.33
C SER A 228 -56.97 14.98 14.04
N PHE A 229 -56.97 16.31 14.13
CA PHE A 229 -56.94 17.19 12.96
C PHE A 229 -55.58 17.13 12.27
N TYR A 230 -54.48 17.22 13.03
CA TYR A 230 -53.14 17.17 12.46
C TYR A 230 -52.78 15.81 11.87
N HIS A 231 -53.30 14.71 12.41
CA HIS A 231 -53.18 13.38 11.79
C HIS A 231 -53.87 13.32 10.42
N ARG A 232 -55.12 13.79 10.32
CA ARG A 232 -55.82 13.87 9.03
C ARG A 232 -55.10 14.80 8.06
N LEU A 233 -54.59 15.93 8.55
CA LEU A 233 -53.84 16.89 7.74
C LEU A 233 -52.56 16.25 7.18
N ALA A 234 -51.84 15.47 8.00
CA ALA A 234 -50.68 14.72 7.56
C ALA A 234 -51.04 13.76 6.41
N ASP A 235 -52.13 13.00 6.53
CA ASP A 235 -52.62 12.09 5.48
C ASP A 235 -52.94 12.85 4.17
N SER A 236 -53.58 14.02 4.27
CA SER A 236 -53.90 14.86 3.11
C SER A 236 -52.64 15.44 2.44
N ILE A 237 -51.65 15.86 3.23
CA ILE A 237 -50.36 16.34 2.71
C ILE A 237 -49.57 15.19 2.08
N GLU A 238 -49.57 14.00 2.68
CA GLU A 238 -48.91 12.81 2.12
C GLU A 238 -49.56 12.38 0.80
N THR A 239 -50.89 12.40 0.73
CA THR A 239 -51.65 12.20 -0.52
C THR A 239 -51.28 13.25 -1.57
N ALA A 240 -51.18 14.53 -1.18
CA ALA A 240 -50.79 15.61 -2.09
C ALA A 240 -49.36 15.40 -2.61
N PHE A 241 -48.41 15.04 -1.76
CA PHE A 241 -47.05 14.72 -2.19
C PHE A 241 -47.02 13.51 -3.13
N PHE A 242 -47.81 12.45 -2.86
CA PHE A 242 -47.85 11.27 -3.71
C PHE A 242 -48.40 11.59 -5.12
N GLU A 243 -49.57 12.22 -5.20
CA GLU A 243 -50.22 12.56 -6.47
C GLU A 243 -49.46 13.66 -7.24
N GLY A 244 -48.89 14.63 -6.51
CA GLY A 244 -48.06 15.71 -7.04
C GLY A 244 -46.65 15.26 -7.44
N LYS A 245 -46.37 13.95 -7.39
CA LYS A 245 -45.04 13.36 -7.63
C LYS A 245 -43.93 14.01 -6.80
N GLY A 246 -44.27 14.53 -5.63
CA GLY A 246 -43.38 15.15 -4.66
C GLY A 246 -43.52 16.66 -4.50
N GLU A 247 -44.42 17.31 -5.24
CA GLU A 247 -44.69 18.74 -5.14
C GLU A 247 -46.10 19.02 -4.62
N ILE A 248 -46.24 20.01 -3.74
CA ILE A 248 -47.54 20.54 -3.31
C ILE A 248 -47.51 22.06 -3.33
N ALA A 249 -48.66 22.66 -3.61
CA ALA A 249 -48.90 24.08 -3.42
C ALA A 249 -49.99 24.26 -2.36
N ILE A 250 -49.66 25.00 -1.29
CA ILE A 250 -50.60 25.43 -0.28
C ILE A 250 -51.02 26.87 -0.62
N VAL A 251 -52.30 27.06 -0.93
CA VAL A 251 -52.88 28.36 -1.25
C VAL A 251 -53.67 28.88 -0.05
N ASN A 252 -53.36 30.08 0.42
CA ASN A 252 -54.18 30.78 1.40
C ASN A 252 -55.42 31.35 0.70
N ALA A 253 -56.61 30.96 1.16
CA ALA A 253 -57.87 31.34 0.53
C ALA A 253 -58.28 32.81 0.82
N GLU A 254 -57.61 33.49 1.75
CA GLU A 254 -57.92 34.87 2.12
C GLU A 254 -57.19 35.90 1.25
N ASP A 255 -55.90 35.66 0.96
CA ASP A 255 -55.03 36.59 0.21
C ASP A 255 -54.50 36.02 -1.12
N ASN A 256 -54.86 34.77 -1.46
CA ASN A 256 -54.37 34.03 -2.63
C ASN A 256 -52.84 33.87 -2.68
N SER A 257 -52.14 34.01 -1.56
CA SER A 257 -50.70 33.70 -1.50
C SER A 257 -50.47 32.19 -1.64
N VAL A 258 -49.44 31.82 -2.39
CA VAL A 258 -49.10 30.42 -2.67
C VAL A 258 -47.73 30.11 -2.08
N LYS A 259 -47.66 29.05 -1.27
CA LYS A 259 -46.41 28.47 -0.80
C LYS A 259 -46.25 27.07 -1.38
N TYR A 260 -45.13 26.86 -2.07
CA TYR A 260 -44.75 25.57 -2.62
C TYR A 260 -43.91 24.80 -1.62
N PHE A 261 -44.13 23.49 -1.56
CA PHE A 261 -43.28 22.52 -0.85
C PHE A 261 -42.90 21.41 -1.81
N SER A 262 -41.66 20.93 -1.71
CA SER A 262 -41.18 19.78 -2.47
C SER A 262 -40.50 18.79 -1.53
N ASN A 263 -40.98 17.54 -1.51
CA ASN A 263 -40.31 16.46 -0.77
C ASN A 263 -39.20 15.80 -1.60
N LYS A 264 -38.99 16.26 -2.84
CA LYS A 264 -37.85 15.87 -3.66
C LYS A 264 -36.61 16.58 -3.16
N PHE A 265 -35.48 15.89 -3.21
CA PHE A 265 -34.19 16.49 -2.89
C PHE A 265 -33.67 17.27 -4.11
N GLU A 266 -34.22 18.46 -4.36
CA GLU A 266 -33.96 19.24 -5.57
C GLU A 266 -33.71 20.73 -5.28
N SER A 267 -32.98 21.39 -6.17
CA SER A 267 -32.75 22.84 -6.17
C SER A 267 -32.32 23.26 -7.57
N ASP A 268 -32.69 24.48 -7.99
CA ASP A 268 -32.27 25.06 -9.28
C ASP A 268 -32.57 24.19 -10.51
N GLY A 269 -33.66 23.39 -10.45
CA GLY A 269 -34.04 22.45 -11.50
C GLY A 269 -33.18 21.19 -11.58
N LEU A 270 -32.30 20.96 -10.60
CA LEU A 270 -31.48 19.76 -10.47
C LEU A 270 -32.03 18.86 -9.35
N ILE A 271 -32.17 17.58 -9.63
CA ILE A 271 -32.45 16.55 -8.63
C ILE A 271 -31.11 16.02 -8.10
N PHE A 272 -30.94 16.02 -6.78
CA PHE A 272 -29.73 15.59 -6.10
C PHE A 272 -29.88 14.18 -5.53
N ASN A 273 -28.75 13.49 -5.39
CA ASN A 273 -28.71 12.21 -4.71
C ASN A 273 -28.66 12.42 -3.19
N GLU A 274 -29.43 11.65 -2.44
CA GLU A 274 -29.39 11.70 -0.98
C GLU A 274 -28.04 11.19 -0.44
N PRO A 275 -27.44 11.87 0.54
CA PRO A 275 -26.20 11.44 1.18
C PRO A 275 -26.37 10.10 1.92
N THR A 276 -25.93 9.00 1.31
CA THR A 276 -25.87 7.67 1.95
C THR A 276 -24.44 7.16 2.03
N ILE A 277 -24.18 6.14 2.86
CA ILE A 277 -22.84 5.53 2.97
C ILE A 277 -22.37 5.00 1.60
N HIS A 278 -23.28 4.44 0.80
CA HIS A 278 -22.98 3.95 -0.54
C HIS A 278 -22.64 5.09 -1.51
N PHE A 279 -23.23 6.27 -1.33
CA PHE A 279 -22.95 7.45 -2.15
C PHE A 279 -21.48 7.90 -2.04
N PHE A 280 -20.89 7.71 -0.87
CA PHE A 280 -19.48 8.04 -0.62
C PHE A 280 -18.54 6.84 -0.77
N SER A 281 -19.01 5.70 -1.28
CA SER A 281 -18.19 4.50 -1.47
C SER A 281 -17.75 4.33 -2.93
N PHE A 282 -16.46 4.46 -3.20
CA PHE A 282 -15.91 4.17 -4.53
C PHE A 282 -15.88 2.67 -4.88
N ASN A 283 -16.16 1.78 -3.91
CA ASN A 283 -16.34 0.35 -4.16
C ASN A 283 -17.78 -0.01 -4.56
N ASN A 284 -18.71 0.95 -4.50
CA ASN A 284 -20.10 0.76 -4.89
C ASN A 284 -20.40 1.60 -6.15
N PRO A 285 -21.01 1.03 -7.21
CA PRO A 285 -21.37 1.76 -8.42
C PRO A 285 -22.19 3.04 -8.18
N TYR A 286 -22.96 3.10 -7.09
CA TYR A 286 -23.75 4.28 -6.73
C TYR A 286 -22.88 5.52 -6.46
N GLY A 287 -21.74 5.35 -5.79
CA GLY A 287 -20.80 6.42 -5.43
C GLY A 287 -19.52 6.48 -6.27
N ALA A 288 -19.19 5.40 -6.99
CA ALA A 288 -18.00 5.29 -7.80
C ALA A 288 -18.05 6.17 -9.06
N CYS A 289 -16.94 6.79 -9.43
CA CYS A 289 -16.81 7.54 -10.68
C CYS A 289 -17.21 6.66 -11.88
N PRO A 290 -18.11 7.10 -12.77
CA PRO A 290 -18.60 6.27 -13.88
C PRO A 290 -17.52 5.96 -14.92
N THR A 291 -16.48 6.81 -15.04
CA THR A 291 -15.42 6.65 -16.04
C THR A 291 -14.37 5.63 -15.63
N CYS A 292 -14.01 5.59 -14.33
CA CYS A 292 -12.97 4.71 -13.83
C CYS A 292 -13.48 3.65 -12.87
N GLU A 293 -14.79 3.54 -12.66
CA GLU A 293 -15.45 2.57 -11.77
C GLU A 293 -14.78 2.46 -10.38
N GLY A 294 -14.39 3.62 -9.83
CA GLY A 294 -13.75 3.69 -8.51
C GLY A 294 -12.27 3.32 -8.44
N TYR A 295 -11.61 3.01 -9.56
CA TYR A 295 -10.16 2.75 -9.59
C TYR A 295 -9.31 4.02 -9.48
N GLY A 296 -9.86 5.18 -9.85
CA GLY A 296 -9.13 6.45 -9.91
C GLY A 296 -8.14 6.56 -11.08
N LYS A 297 -7.85 5.46 -11.77
CA LYS A 297 -7.00 5.39 -12.96
C LYS A 297 -7.75 4.75 -14.11
N VAL A 298 -7.39 5.12 -15.34
CA VAL A 298 -7.92 4.55 -16.59
C VAL A 298 -6.76 4.19 -17.51
N ILE A 299 -7.01 3.29 -18.46
CA ILE A 299 -6.07 3.08 -19.57
C ILE A 299 -6.26 4.26 -20.52
N GLY A 300 -5.21 5.04 -20.71
CA GLY A 300 -5.27 6.24 -21.52
C GLY A 300 -3.88 6.71 -21.90
N VAL A 301 -3.79 7.88 -22.52
CA VAL A 301 -2.52 8.52 -22.83
C VAL A 301 -1.84 8.92 -21.52
N GLU A 302 -0.58 8.53 -21.35
CA GLU A 302 0.19 8.84 -20.16
C GLU A 302 1.12 10.02 -20.43
N GLU A 303 0.96 11.10 -19.66
CA GLU A 303 1.73 12.34 -19.82
C GLU A 303 3.25 12.11 -19.83
N ASN A 304 3.75 11.26 -18.93
CA ASN A 304 5.19 11.01 -18.84
C ASN A 304 5.75 10.21 -20.02
N LEU A 305 4.91 9.52 -20.80
CA LEU A 305 5.33 8.87 -22.05
C LEU A 305 5.34 9.87 -23.21
N VAL A 306 4.43 10.85 -23.19
CA VAL A 306 4.34 11.92 -24.19
C VAL A 306 5.44 12.97 -23.99
N VAL A 307 5.69 13.36 -22.74
CA VAL A 307 6.70 14.32 -22.31
C VAL A 307 7.64 13.67 -21.28
N PRO A 308 8.58 12.82 -21.74
CA PRO A 308 9.46 12.06 -20.84
C PRO A 308 10.63 12.87 -20.26
N ASN A 309 11.01 13.97 -20.90
CA ASN A 309 11.99 14.92 -20.37
C ASN A 309 11.31 16.28 -20.21
N LYS A 310 10.95 16.62 -18.97
CA LYS A 310 10.23 17.86 -18.66
C LYS A 310 11.15 19.09 -18.62
N SER A 311 12.47 18.89 -18.63
CA SER A 311 13.50 19.95 -18.69
C SER A 311 13.60 20.59 -20.08
N LEU A 312 13.09 19.92 -21.11
CA LEU A 312 13.03 20.47 -22.46
C LEU A 312 11.83 21.42 -22.58
N SER A 313 11.99 22.46 -23.39
CA SER A 313 10.88 23.30 -23.81
C SER A 313 10.09 22.67 -24.97
N ILE A 314 8.88 23.17 -25.26
CA ILE A 314 8.09 22.68 -26.41
C ILE A 314 8.85 22.91 -27.72
N TYR A 315 9.60 24.02 -27.79
CA TYR A 315 10.48 24.32 -28.92
C TYR A 315 11.62 23.28 -29.08
N GLU A 316 12.10 22.68 -27.99
CA GLU A 316 13.18 21.67 -27.97
C GLU A 316 12.67 20.21 -28.03
N ASP A 317 11.45 20.03 -28.54
CA ASP A 317 10.81 18.71 -28.68
C ASP A 317 10.54 17.98 -27.35
N ALA A 318 10.11 18.71 -26.32
CA ALA A 318 9.58 18.11 -25.10
C ALA A 318 8.47 17.08 -25.37
N VAL A 319 7.57 17.37 -26.34
CA VAL A 319 6.51 16.46 -26.79
C VAL A 319 7.08 15.47 -27.81
N VAL A 320 7.41 14.27 -27.36
CA VAL A 320 8.03 13.23 -28.20
C VAL A 320 7.08 12.71 -29.29
N ALA A 321 5.78 12.73 -29.02
CA ALA A 321 4.75 12.32 -29.98
C ALA A 321 4.73 13.20 -31.25
N TRP A 322 5.26 14.43 -31.18
CA TRP A 322 5.36 15.35 -32.31
C TRP A 322 6.72 15.33 -33.01
N LYS A 323 7.64 14.41 -32.66
CA LYS A 323 8.92 14.29 -33.37
C LYS A 323 8.74 13.67 -34.76
N GLY A 324 9.60 14.09 -35.69
CA GLY A 324 9.68 13.58 -37.06
C GLY A 324 8.93 14.43 -38.10
N GLU A 325 9.12 14.11 -39.38
CA GLU A 325 8.69 14.97 -40.49
C GLU A 325 7.17 15.21 -40.55
N LYS A 326 6.36 14.17 -40.35
CA LYS A 326 4.89 14.28 -40.44
C LYS A 326 4.25 14.83 -39.16
N MET A 327 4.65 14.30 -38.00
CA MET A 327 4.03 14.68 -36.73
C MET A 327 4.53 16.04 -36.22
N GLY A 328 5.70 16.50 -36.70
CA GLY A 328 6.22 17.83 -36.41
C GLY A 328 5.35 18.98 -36.92
N GLU A 329 4.42 18.73 -37.85
CA GLU A 329 3.43 19.72 -38.28
C GLU A 329 2.56 20.20 -37.10
N TRP A 330 2.22 19.32 -36.16
CA TRP A 330 1.45 19.69 -34.95
C TRP A 330 2.23 20.65 -34.05
N LYS A 331 3.52 20.37 -33.82
CA LYS A 331 4.42 21.28 -33.09
C LYS A 331 4.50 22.64 -33.78
N ASN A 332 4.71 22.66 -35.10
CA ASN A 332 4.83 23.90 -35.86
C ASN A 332 3.53 24.72 -35.85
N HIS A 333 2.38 24.04 -35.87
CA HIS A 333 1.08 24.69 -35.74
C HIS A 333 0.91 25.32 -34.35
N PHE A 334 1.23 24.57 -33.29
CA PHE A 334 1.18 25.08 -31.92
C PHE A 334 2.11 26.28 -31.70
N ILE A 335 3.33 26.25 -32.24
CA ILE A 335 4.27 27.39 -32.17
C ILE A 335 3.67 28.64 -32.84
N LYS A 336 2.95 28.52 -33.95
CA LYS A 336 2.28 29.68 -34.58
C LYS A 336 1.14 30.21 -33.73
N LEU A 337 0.36 29.31 -33.12
CA LEU A 337 -0.75 29.68 -32.22
C LEU A 337 -0.25 30.33 -30.94
N SER A 338 0.92 29.91 -30.43
CA SER A 338 1.50 30.44 -29.19
C SER A 338 1.67 31.95 -29.17
N GLN A 339 1.86 32.59 -30.33
CA GLN A 339 1.97 34.05 -30.46
C GLN A 339 0.66 34.79 -30.14
N LYS A 340 -0.50 34.14 -30.32
CA LYS A 340 -1.82 34.75 -30.05
C LYS A 340 -2.21 34.64 -28.57
N VAL A 341 -1.83 33.55 -27.92
CA VAL A 341 -2.18 33.21 -26.53
C VAL A 341 -1.05 33.47 -25.53
N ASP A 342 0.05 34.10 -25.97
CA ASP A 342 1.25 34.40 -25.18
C ASP A 342 1.80 33.17 -24.43
N PHE A 343 1.86 32.04 -25.12
CA PHE A 343 2.32 30.78 -24.52
C PHE A 343 3.86 30.70 -24.54
N PRO A 344 4.53 30.42 -23.40
CA PRO A 344 5.99 30.45 -23.32
C PRO A 344 6.64 29.18 -23.89
N ILE A 345 6.80 29.10 -25.21
CA ILE A 345 7.29 27.89 -25.93
C ILE A 345 8.75 27.50 -25.66
N HIS A 346 9.58 28.44 -25.19
CA HIS A 346 10.98 28.24 -24.84
C HIS A 346 11.19 27.92 -23.35
N LYS A 347 10.10 27.97 -22.57
CA LYS A 347 10.17 27.61 -21.16
C LYS A 347 10.16 26.08 -21.02
N PRO A 348 11.03 25.50 -20.19
CA PRO A 348 10.97 24.08 -19.86
C PRO A 348 9.57 23.66 -19.42
N TYR A 349 9.13 22.46 -19.82
CA TYR A 349 7.79 21.95 -19.51
C TYR A 349 7.49 21.93 -18.00
N PHE A 350 8.49 21.64 -17.16
CA PHE A 350 8.30 21.59 -15.70
C PHE A 350 7.98 22.97 -15.09
N GLU A 351 8.41 24.07 -15.71
CA GLU A 351 8.15 25.43 -15.22
C GLU A 351 6.81 25.99 -15.72
N LEU A 352 6.09 25.27 -16.60
CA LEU A 352 4.76 25.68 -17.06
C LEU A 352 3.76 25.66 -15.90
N SER A 353 2.87 26.64 -15.84
CA SER A 353 1.76 26.63 -14.89
C SER A 353 0.77 25.48 -15.21
N GLU A 354 -0.03 25.06 -14.25
CA GLU A 354 -1.06 24.04 -14.48
C GLU A 354 -2.07 24.47 -15.55
N GLU A 355 -2.40 25.75 -15.64
CA GLU A 355 -3.24 26.30 -16.72
C GLU A 355 -2.56 26.20 -18.10
N GLN A 356 -1.25 26.46 -18.17
CA GLN A 356 -0.48 26.30 -19.40
C GLN A 356 -0.39 24.83 -19.83
N LYS A 357 -0.17 23.91 -18.88
CA LYS A 357 -0.21 22.47 -19.18
C LYS A 357 -1.61 22.05 -19.65
N ASP A 358 -2.66 22.50 -18.98
CA ASP A 358 -4.05 22.18 -19.37
C ASP A 358 -4.33 22.71 -20.79
N TYR A 359 -3.89 23.92 -21.13
CA TYR A 359 -4.01 24.47 -22.48
C TYR A 359 -3.22 23.67 -23.53
N LEU A 360 -2.01 23.20 -23.22
CA LEU A 360 -1.26 22.34 -24.14
C LEU A 360 -1.97 21.00 -24.38
N TRP A 361 -2.56 20.42 -23.33
CA TRP A 361 -3.22 19.12 -23.39
C TRP A 361 -4.61 19.18 -24.03
N ARG A 362 -5.47 20.10 -23.57
CA ARG A 362 -6.88 20.18 -23.98
C ARG A 362 -7.15 21.25 -25.03
N GLY A 363 -6.31 22.28 -25.05
CA GLY A 363 -6.50 23.46 -25.90
C GLY A 363 -7.75 24.26 -25.56
N ASP A 364 -8.29 24.93 -26.57
CA ASP A 364 -9.45 25.82 -26.51
C ASP A 364 -10.35 25.60 -27.75
N ASN A 365 -11.21 26.57 -28.09
CA ASN A 365 -12.07 26.45 -29.26
C ASN A 365 -11.30 26.49 -30.60
N ASP A 366 -10.09 27.07 -30.63
CA ASP A 366 -9.26 27.24 -31.84
C ASP A 366 -8.14 26.18 -31.94
N TRP A 367 -7.86 25.45 -30.86
CA TRP A 367 -6.80 24.45 -30.76
C TRP A 367 -7.28 23.21 -29.99
N GLU A 368 -7.14 22.02 -30.58
CA GLU A 368 -7.63 20.78 -29.93
C GLU A 368 -6.64 20.12 -28.96
N GLY A 369 -5.44 20.68 -28.77
CA GLY A 369 -4.47 20.13 -27.82
C GLY A 369 -3.85 18.79 -28.21
N LEU A 370 -3.09 18.22 -27.26
CA LEU A 370 -2.62 16.84 -27.32
C LEU A 370 -3.78 15.84 -27.31
N ASP A 371 -4.88 16.15 -26.64
CA ASP A 371 -6.08 15.30 -26.60
C ASP A 371 -6.68 15.15 -28.01
N GLY A 372 -6.79 16.24 -28.78
CA GLY A 372 -7.19 16.21 -30.19
C GLY A 372 -6.21 15.43 -31.07
N PHE A 373 -4.91 15.62 -30.86
CA PHE A 373 -3.87 14.82 -31.53
C PHE A 373 -4.06 13.31 -31.29
N PHE A 374 -4.24 12.89 -30.03
CA PHE A 374 -4.41 11.49 -29.70
C PHE A 374 -5.77 10.94 -30.14
N LYS A 375 -6.83 11.76 -30.17
CA LYS A 375 -8.12 11.40 -30.77
C LYS A 375 -7.95 11.10 -32.27
N MET A 376 -7.23 11.94 -33.01
CA MET A 376 -6.89 11.68 -34.41
C MET A 376 -6.08 10.38 -34.58
N VAL A 377 -5.11 10.11 -33.70
CA VAL A 377 -4.35 8.86 -33.70
C VAL A 377 -5.26 7.66 -33.44
N GLU A 378 -6.20 7.77 -32.50
CA GLU A 378 -7.18 6.73 -32.14
C GLU A 378 -8.13 6.39 -33.30
N GLU A 379 -8.70 7.41 -33.95
CA GLU A 379 -9.55 7.26 -35.14
C GLU A 379 -8.81 6.58 -36.31
N ASN A 380 -7.48 6.73 -36.37
CA ASN A 380 -6.64 6.15 -37.41
C ASN A 380 -5.98 4.79 -37.05
N THR A 381 -6.38 4.15 -35.95
CA THR A 381 -5.83 2.86 -35.46
C THR A 381 -6.05 1.64 -36.39
N TYR A 382 -6.87 1.79 -37.43
CA TYR A 382 -6.98 0.80 -38.52
C TYR A 382 -5.65 0.67 -39.30
N LYS A 383 -4.79 1.69 -39.29
CA LYS A 383 -3.43 1.65 -39.82
C LYS A 383 -2.43 1.19 -38.74
N ILE A 384 -1.57 0.24 -39.09
CA ILE A 384 -0.61 -0.37 -38.16
C ILE A 384 0.31 0.67 -37.50
N GLN A 385 0.82 1.64 -38.26
CA GLN A 385 1.72 2.67 -37.71
C GLN A 385 1.08 3.51 -36.59
N TYR A 386 -0.20 3.85 -36.70
CA TYR A 386 -0.92 4.60 -35.66
C TYR A 386 -1.22 3.73 -34.45
N ARG A 387 -1.49 2.44 -34.66
CA ARG A 387 -1.65 1.46 -33.57
C ARG A 387 -0.37 1.30 -32.74
N VAL A 388 0.78 1.18 -33.42
CA VAL A 388 2.10 1.09 -32.78
C VAL A 388 2.46 2.41 -32.08
N MET A 389 2.12 3.55 -32.69
CA MET A 389 2.35 4.86 -32.08
C MET A 389 1.53 5.01 -30.80
N LEU A 390 0.23 4.74 -30.85
CA LEU A 390 -0.66 4.82 -29.71
C LEU A 390 -0.24 3.89 -28.57
N SER A 391 0.20 2.66 -28.89
CA SER A 391 0.67 1.73 -27.86
C SER A 391 1.93 2.20 -27.12
N ARG A 392 2.75 3.07 -27.72
CA ARG A 392 3.94 3.63 -27.06
C ARG A 392 3.60 4.69 -26.01
N TYR A 393 2.44 5.33 -26.13
CA TYR A 393 2.02 6.44 -25.26
C TYR A 393 0.83 6.09 -24.36
N ARG A 394 0.24 4.89 -24.50
CA ARG A 394 -0.83 4.40 -23.63
C ARG A 394 -0.27 3.72 -22.38
N GLY A 395 -0.79 4.11 -21.23
CA GLY A 395 -0.44 3.57 -19.92
C GLY A 395 -1.61 3.67 -18.93
N LYS A 396 -1.32 3.44 -17.65
CA LYS A 396 -2.29 3.67 -16.57
C LYS A 396 -2.21 5.12 -16.15
N THR A 397 -3.10 5.96 -16.65
CA THR A 397 -3.15 7.39 -16.34
C THR A 397 -4.20 7.70 -15.27
N THR A 398 -4.08 8.86 -14.64
CA THR A 398 -5.07 9.37 -13.69
C THR A 398 -6.40 9.60 -14.43
N CYS A 399 -7.52 9.20 -13.83
CA CYS A 399 -8.83 9.40 -14.45
C CYS A 399 -9.11 10.89 -14.64
N PRO A 400 -9.44 11.36 -15.87
CA PRO A 400 -9.67 12.79 -16.13
C PRO A 400 -10.92 13.33 -15.43
N THR A 401 -11.96 12.49 -15.28
CA THR A 401 -13.25 12.88 -14.71
C THR A 401 -13.19 13.14 -13.21
N CYS A 402 -12.62 12.20 -12.44
CA CYS A 402 -12.51 12.34 -10.99
C CYS A 402 -11.13 12.83 -10.52
N LYS A 403 -10.19 13.06 -11.44
CA LYS A 403 -8.79 13.45 -11.15
C LYS A 403 -8.10 12.53 -10.13
N GLY A 404 -8.43 11.23 -10.13
CA GLY A 404 -7.88 10.25 -9.19
C GLY A 404 -8.63 10.10 -7.87
N LYS A 405 -9.68 10.89 -7.62
CA LYS A 405 -10.47 10.86 -6.37
C LYS A 405 -11.47 9.70 -6.25
N ARG A 406 -11.66 8.93 -7.33
CA ARG A 406 -12.45 7.68 -7.39
C ARG A 406 -13.96 7.82 -7.24
N LEU A 407 -14.46 8.92 -6.69
CA LEU A 407 -15.89 9.19 -6.53
C LEU A 407 -16.49 9.97 -7.70
N ARG A 408 -17.82 9.97 -7.78
CA ARG A 408 -18.56 10.80 -8.73
C ARG A 408 -18.51 12.28 -8.38
N LYS A 409 -18.72 13.17 -9.36
CA LYS A 409 -18.64 14.63 -9.18
C LYS A 409 -19.68 15.16 -8.19
N GLU A 410 -20.85 14.54 -8.15
CA GLU A 410 -21.99 14.91 -7.31
C GLU A 410 -21.67 14.78 -5.82
N THR A 411 -20.71 13.93 -5.44
CA THR A 411 -20.24 13.83 -4.04
C THR A 411 -19.55 15.10 -3.55
N ASN A 412 -19.07 15.98 -4.45
CA ASN A 412 -18.48 17.27 -4.08
C ASN A 412 -19.51 18.28 -3.57
N PHE A 413 -20.79 18.05 -3.84
CA PHE A 413 -21.88 18.93 -3.42
C PHE A 413 -22.18 18.75 -1.93
N VAL A 414 -21.83 17.61 -1.35
CA VAL A 414 -22.00 17.34 0.08
C VAL A 414 -20.77 17.80 0.84
N LYS A 415 -20.97 18.72 1.78
CA LYS A 415 -19.89 19.37 2.53
C LYS A 415 -20.10 19.29 4.04
N ILE A 416 -18.97 19.27 4.75
CA ILE A 416 -18.86 19.48 6.19
C ILE A 416 -17.78 20.54 6.39
N ALA A 417 -18.13 21.65 7.06
CA ALA A 417 -17.26 22.81 7.21
C ALA A 417 -16.57 23.23 5.90
N ASP A 418 -17.38 23.43 4.85
CA ASP A 418 -16.97 23.84 3.50
C ASP A 418 -16.04 22.89 2.74
N LYS A 419 -15.77 21.69 3.27
CA LYS A 419 -14.98 20.65 2.61
C LYS A 419 -15.86 19.48 2.18
N SER A 420 -15.64 18.98 0.97
CA SER A 420 -16.21 17.71 0.53
C SER A 420 -15.31 16.54 0.93
N ILE A 421 -15.82 15.31 0.91
CA ILE A 421 -15.00 14.12 1.20
C ILE A 421 -13.81 14.00 0.24
N ASN A 422 -14.02 14.40 -1.02
CA ASN A 422 -13.01 14.44 -2.07
C ASN A 422 -11.89 15.46 -1.79
N ASP A 423 -12.14 16.49 -0.98
CA ASP A 423 -11.12 17.46 -0.60
C ASP A 423 -10.25 16.95 0.55
N LEU A 424 -10.80 16.07 1.40
CA LEU A 424 -10.11 15.54 2.57
C LEU A 424 -9.21 14.34 2.27
N VAL A 425 -9.58 13.48 1.29
CA VAL A 425 -8.85 12.24 1.03
C VAL A 425 -7.44 12.42 0.45
N ASP A 426 -7.17 13.57 -0.16
CA ASP A 426 -5.87 13.93 -0.74
C ASP A 426 -5.03 14.82 0.20
N LEU A 427 -5.56 15.21 1.36
CA LEU A 427 -4.77 15.90 2.38
C LEU A 427 -3.76 14.94 3.02
N PRO A 428 -2.54 15.40 3.32
CA PRO A 428 -1.64 14.72 4.25
C PRO A 428 -2.34 14.44 5.59
N LEU A 429 -2.04 13.30 6.22
CA LEU A 429 -2.72 12.88 7.46
C LEU A 429 -2.57 13.90 8.60
N ASN A 430 -1.46 14.64 8.67
CA ASN A 430 -1.31 15.72 9.66
C ASN A 430 -2.28 16.87 9.40
N GLU A 431 -2.40 17.33 8.16
CA GLU A 431 -3.33 18.40 7.77
C GLU A 431 -4.79 17.94 7.97
N LEU A 432 -5.07 16.66 7.71
CA LEU A 432 -6.39 16.07 7.96
C LEU A 432 -6.73 15.98 9.45
N ASN A 433 -5.75 15.64 10.29
CA ASN A 433 -5.92 15.66 11.74
C ASN A 433 -6.15 17.09 12.27
N ASP A 434 -5.43 18.08 11.72
CA ASP A 434 -5.62 19.49 12.06
C ASP A 434 -7.03 19.98 11.69
N PHE A 435 -7.56 19.53 10.55
CA PHE A 435 -8.94 19.79 10.15
C PHE A 435 -9.95 19.25 11.18
N PHE A 436 -9.82 17.99 11.60
CA PHE A 436 -10.75 17.41 12.59
C PHE A 436 -10.57 17.97 14.01
N THR A 437 -9.38 18.44 14.38
CA THR A 437 -9.16 19.05 15.69
C THR A 437 -9.70 20.49 15.77
N SER A 438 -9.68 21.24 14.66
CA SER A 438 -10.16 22.62 14.60
C SER A 438 -11.66 22.78 14.33
N ILE A 439 -12.32 21.77 13.74
CA ILE A 439 -13.73 21.85 13.39
C ILE A 439 -14.64 21.95 14.63
N THR A 440 -15.62 22.86 14.56
CA THR A 440 -16.66 23.05 15.57
C THR A 440 -18.03 22.73 14.99
N PHE A 441 -18.81 21.92 15.69
CA PHE A 441 -20.16 21.54 15.29
C PHE A 441 -21.20 22.25 16.16
N ASN A 442 -22.42 22.41 15.64
CA ASN A 442 -23.56 22.78 16.46
C ASN A 442 -23.93 21.61 17.41
N GLU A 443 -24.77 21.86 18.41
CA GLU A 443 -25.11 20.84 19.42
C GLU A 443 -25.72 19.57 18.82
N TYR A 444 -26.57 19.71 17.80
CA TYR A 444 -27.23 18.58 17.12
C TYR A 444 -26.23 17.69 16.38
N ASP A 445 -25.40 18.29 15.52
CA ASP A 445 -24.36 17.60 14.76
C ASP A 445 -23.33 16.96 15.71
N GLN A 446 -23.00 17.62 16.81
CA GLN A 446 -22.07 17.11 17.81
C GLN A 446 -22.62 15.86 18.53
N GLN A 447 -23.93 15.80 18.82
CA GLN A 447 -24.56 14.62 19.42
C GLN A 447 -24.50 13.39 18.48
N ILE A 448 -24.70 13.60 17.17
CA ILE A 448 -24.70 12.52 16.19
C ILE A 448 -23.27 12.10 15.82
N ALA A 449 -22.40 13.07 15.55
CA ALA A 449 -21.07 12.83 15.01
C ALA A 449 -19.99 12.65 16.08
N GLY A 450 -20.25 12.97 17.34
CA GLY A 450 -19.23 13.01 18.40
C GLY A 450 -18.42 11.72 18.51
N ARG A 451 -19.08 10.54 18.50
CA ARG A 451 -18.38 9.25 18.54
C ARG A 451 -17.61 8.97 17.24
N ILE A 452 -18.19 9.31 16.08
CA ILE A 452 -17.55 9.11 14.77
C ILE A 452 -16.26 9.94 14.68
N ILE A 453 -16.32 11.21 15.08
CA ILE A 453 -15.17 12.11 15.09
C ILE A 453 -14.10 11.62 16.06
N TYR A 454 -14.49 11.11 17.23
CA TYR A 454 -13.55 10.51 18.18
C TYR A 454 -12.79 9.34 17.55
N GLU A 455 -13.48 8.42 16.86
CA GLU A 455 -12.84 7.29 16.17
C GLU A 455 -11.92 7.74 15.03
N ILE A 456 -12.34 8.75 14.24
CA ILE A 456 -11.48 9.33 13.19
C ILE A 456 -10.22 9.94 13.79
N LYS A 457 -10.34 10.80 14.81
CA LYS A 457 -9.20 11.44 15.50
C LYS A 457 -8.25 10.41 16.08
N SER A 458 -8.79 9.41 16.78
CA SER A 458 -8.00 8.34 17.40
C SER A 458 -7.16 7.59 16.35
N ARG A 459 -7.78 7.18 15.24
CA ARG A 459 -7.09 6.46 14.17
C ARG A 459 -6.07 7.31 13.42
N LEU A 460 -6.40 8.58 13.15
CA LEU A 460 -5.43 9.52 12.58
C LEU A 460 -4.24 9.70 13.51
N MET A 461 -4.48 9.88 14.82
CA MET A 461 -3.41 10.00 15.81
C MET A 461 -2.51 8.76 15.86
N PHE A 462 -3.07 7.54 15.79
CA PHE A 462 -2.25 6.33 15.70
C PHE A 462 -1.37 6.30 14.45
N LEU A 463 -1.88 6.77 13.30
CA LEU A 463 -1.11 6.88 12.06
C LEU A 463 0.00 7.94 12.15
N LEU A 464 -0.25 9.05 12.85
CA LEU A 464 0.76 10.07 13.13
C LEU A 464 1.84 9.55 14.08
N ASP A 465 1.44 8.82 15.14
CA ASP A 465 2.35 8.25 16.13
C ASP A 465 3.33 7.25 15.49
N VAL A 466 2.88 6.46 14.50
CA VAL A 466 3.76 5.57 13.72
C VAL A 466 4.52 6.28 12.58
N GLY A 467 4.48 7.61 12.50
CA GLY A 467 5.27 8.40 11.55
C GLY A 467 4.78 8.35 10.10
N LEU A 468 3.48 8.12 9.87
CA LEU A 468 2.87 8.09 8.53
C LEU A 468 2.16 9.39 8.15
N GLU A 469 2.51 10.49 8.83
CA GLU A 469 1.89 11.81 8.69
C GLU A 469 1.86 12.37 7.27
N TYR A 470 2.82 11.99 6.43
CA TYR A 470 2.95 12.46 5.05
C TYR A 470 2.05 11.72 4.05
N LEU A 471 1.42 10.62 4.45
CA LEU A 471 0.53 9.85 3.58
C LEU A 471 -0.81 10.57 3.38
N THR A 472 -1.56 10.14 2.37
CA THR A 472 -2.94 10.58 2.14
C THR A 472 -3.87 9.36 2.21
N LEU A 473 -5.14 9.57 2.52
CA LEU A 473 -6.11 8.46 2.59
C LEU A 473 -6.37 7.83 1.21
N ASN A 474 -6.20 8.58 0.13
CA ASN A 474 -6.38 8.12 -1.24
C ASN A 474 -5.17 7.35 -1.81
N ARG A 475 -4.03 7.33 -1.10
CA ARG A 475 -2.85 6.59 -1.54
C ARG A 475 -3.16 5.10 -1.65
N ALA A 476 -2.84 4.52 -2.81
CA ALA A 476 -3.13 3.12 -3.09
C ALA A 476 -2.25 2.18 -2.26
N SER A 477 -2.83 1.16 -1.65
CA SER A 477 -2.13 0.27 -0.70
C SER A 477 -0.99 -0.52 -1.36
N ASN A 478 -1.07 -0.78 -2.67
CA ASN A 478 -0.02 -1.46 -3.43
C ASN A 478 1.20 -0.57 -3.77
N THR A 479 1.15 0.73 -3.46
CA THR A 479 2.28 1.67 -3.61
C THR A 479 3.02 1.93 -2.31
N LEU A 480 2.62 1.25 -1.24
CA LEU A 480 3.27 1.32 0.06
C LEU A 480 4.49 0.40 0.08
N SER A 481 5.55 0.87 0.71
CA SER A 481 6.68 0.03 1.13
C SER A 481 6.24 -1.00 2.18
N GLY A 482 7.04 -2.06 2.36
CA GLY A 482 6.80 -3.07 3.40
C GLY A 482 6.66 -2.44 4.79
N GLY A 483 7.56 -1.52 5.15
CA GLY A 483 7.52 -0.79 6.42
C GLY A 483 6.30 0.13 6.56
N GLU A 484 5.88 0.86 5.51
CA GLU A 484 4.64 1.66 5.56
C GLU A 484 3.41 0.76 5.78
N SER A 485 3.31 -0.35 5.04
CA SER A 485 2.22 -1.33 5.18
C SER A 485 2.18 -1.93 6.60
N GLN A 486 3.34 -2.28 7.16
CA GLN A 486 3.47 -2.82 8.51
C GLN A 486 2.98 -1.82 9.56
N ARG A 487 3.40 -0.56 9.45
CA ARG A 487 3.00 0.52 10.39
C ARG A 487 1.52 0.86 10.29
N ILE A 488 0.93 0.79 9.10
CA ILE A 488 -0.53 0.89 8.93
C ILE A 488 -1.23 -0.25 9.66
N ASN A 489 -0.81 -1.50 9.47
CA ASN A 489 -1.42 -2.65 10.15
C ASN A 489 -1.30 -2.55 11.67
N LEU A 490 -0.19 -2.01 12.17
CA LEU A 490 -0.01 -1.72 13.59
C LEU A 490 -0.96 -0.63 14.10
N ALA A 491 -1.10 0.48 13.37
CA ALA A 491 -2.03 1.55 13.71
C ALA A 491 -3.49 1.05 13.70
N THR A 492 -3.87 0.22 12.72
CA THR A 492 -5.18 -0.43 12.68
C THR A 492 -5.39 -1.36 13.88
N SER A 493 -4.35 -2.09 14.28
CA SER A 493 -4.38 -2.97 15.46
C SER A 493 -4.52 -2.24 16.79
N LEU A 494 -3.95 -1.04 16.92
CA LEU A 494 -4.21 -0.16 18.06
C LEU A 494 -5.66 0.33 18.08
N GLY A 495 -6.21 0.63 16.91
CA GLY A 495 -7.59 1.08 16.74
C GLY A 495 -8.65 0.03 17.12
N SER A 496 -8.35 -1.27 17.04
CA SER A 496 -9.31 -2.33 17.34
C SER A 496 -9.54 -2.58 18.83
N SER A 497 -8.74 -1.96 19.72
CA SER A 497 -8.88 -2.04 21.19
C SER A 497 -8.98 -3.47 21.74
N LEU A 498 -8.28 -4.43 21.13
CA LEU A 498 -8.25 -5.82 21.59
C LEU A 498 -7.43 -5.95 22.89
N VAL A 499 -7.90 -6.80 23.79
CA VAL A 499 -7.26 -7.11 25.08
C VAL A 499 -7.10 -8.63 25.22
N GLY A 500 -5.99 -9.07 25.81
CA GLY A 500 -5.69 -10.50 25.99
C GLY A 500 -5.29 -11.22 24.70
N SER A 501 -4.88 -10.49 23.66
CA SER A 501 -4.33 -11.05 22.43
C SER A 501 -2.80 -11.13 22.48
N MET A 502 -2.24 -12.00 21.63
CA MET A 502 -0.80 -12.10 21.39
C MET A 502 -0.48 -11.47 20.03
N TYR A 503 0.28 -10.37 20.04
CA TYR A 503 0.77 -9.74 18.82
C TYR A 503 2.17 -10.27 18.52
N VAL A 504 2.38 -10.77 17.31
CA VAL A 504 3.68 -11.26 16.84
C VAL A 504 4.15 -10.39 15.66
N LEU A 505 5.23 -9.64 15.87
CA LEU A 505 5.75 -8.65 14.92
C LEU A 505 7.09 -9.11 14.36
N ASP A 506 7.27 -8.96 13.04
CA ASP A 506 8.49 -9.32 12.31
C ASP A 506 9.29 -8.06 12.00
N GLU A 507 10.36 -7.81 12.75
CA GLU A 507 11.32 -6.71 12.54
C GLU A 507 10.67 -5.36 12.17
N PRO A 508 9.82 -4.82 13.05
CA PRO A 508 9.07 -3.61 12.75
C PRO A 508 9.92 -2.32 12.66
N SER A 509 11.19 -2.36 13.06
CA SER A 509 12.13 -1.24 12.87
C SER A 509 12.60 -1.05 11.43
N ILE A 510 12.30 -1.98 10.51
CA ILE A 510 12.76 -1.92 9.13
C ILE A 510 12.27 -0.64 8.42
N GLY A 511 13.20 0.03 7.74
CA GLY A 511 12.97 1.29 7.05
C GLY A 511 12.59 2.45 7.98
N LEU A 512 12.76 2.31 9.30
CA LEU A 512 12.67 3.41 10.27
C LEU A 512 14.04 4.01 10.52
N HIS A 513 14.08 5.34 10.57
CA HIS A 513 15.25 6.06 11.05
C HIS A 513 15.32 5.98 12.59
N SER A 514 16.51 5.95 13.18
CA SER A 514 16.71 5.79 14.64
C SER A 514 15.90 6.78 15.49
N ARG A 515 15.69 8.01 14.98
CA ARG A 515 14.79 9.01 15.58
C ARG A 515 13.36 8.50 15.81
N ASP A 516 12.82 7.80 14.82
CA ASP A 516 11.43 7.35 14.80
C ASP A 516 11.24 6.03 15.58
N THR A 517 12.32 5.26 15.79
CA THR A 517 12.34 4.05 16.64
C THR A 517 11.86 4.34 18.06
N ALA A 518 12.23 5.47 18.66
CA ALA A 518 11.78 5.84 20.01
C ALA A 518 10.26 6.03 20.12
N LYS A 519 9.64 6.66 19.11
CA LYS A 519 8.17 6.78 19.02
C LYS A 519 7.53 5.41 18.86
N PHE A 520 8.13 4.58 18.02
CA PHE A 520 7.65 3.23 17.76
C PHE A 520 7.67 2.34 19.02
N ILE A 521 8.73 2.41 19.83
CA ILE A 521 8.82 1.72 21.13
C ILE A 521 7.65 2.10 22.04
N THR A 522 7.29 3.39 22.08
CA THR A 522 6.16 3.88 22.90
C THR A 522 4.84 3.23 22.46
N ILE A 523 4.68 2.96 21.17
CA ILE A 523 3.50 2.29 20.61
C ILE A 523 3.45 0.82 21.01
N LEU A 524 4.58 0.11 20.94
CA LEU A 524 4.66 -1.28 21.40
C LEU A 524 4.33 -1.40 22.90
N GLN A 525 4.82 -0.45 23.69
CA GLN A 525 4.51 -0.37 25.12
C GLN A 525 3.01 -0.10 25.36
N ARG A 526 2.38 0.81 24.59
CA ARG A 526 0.93 1.01 24.67
C ARG A 526 0.14 -0.25 24.33
N LEU A 527 0.51 -0.99 23.28
CA LEU A 527 -0.14 -2.27 22.94
C LEU A 527 -0.04 -3.27 24.09
N ARG A 528 1.14 -3.38 24.72
CA ARG A 528 1.34 -4.20 25.91
C ARG A 528 0.47 -3.72 27.07
N ASP A 529 0.46 -2.43 27.36
CA ASP A 529 -0.21 -1.83 28.51
C ASP A 529 -1.74 -1.92 28.44
N LEU A 530 -2.31 -2.12 27.24
CA LEU A 530 -3.72 -2.49 27.06
C LEU A 530 -4.06 -3.90 27.61
N GLY A 531 -3.07 -4.69 28.02
CA GLY A 531 -3.23 -6.06 28.50
C GLY A 531 -2.99 -7.11 27.42
N ASN A 532 -2.14 -6.80 26.44
CA ASN A 532 -1.73 -7.74 25.41
C ASN A 532 -0.30 -8.23 25.63
N THR A 533 0.03 -9.39 25.07
CA THR A 533 1.41 -9.88 25.01
C THR A 533 1.99 -9.53 23.65
N VAL A 534 3.08 -8.78 23.63
CA VAL A 534 3.70 -8.30 22.38
C VAL A 534 5.03 -9.02 22.20
N ILE A 535 5.12 -9.84 21.17
CA ILE A 535 6.32 -10.61 20.80
C ILE A 535 6.90 -9.98 19.53
N VAL A 536 8.13 -9.51 19.60
CA VAL A 536 8.82 -8.84 18.50
C VAL A 536 10.07 -9.62 18.13
N VAL A 537 10.22 -10.00 16.88
CA VAL A 537 11.50 -10.49 16.35
C VAL A 537 12.33 -9.28 15.95
N GLU A 538 13.47 -9.02 16.61
CA GLU A 538 14.25 -7.80 16.39
C GLU A 538 15.75 -7.94 16.64
N HIS A 539 16.48 -7.03 16.01
CA HIS A 539 17.92 -6.82 16.13
C HIS A 539 18.29 -5.40 16.57
N ASP A 540 17.32 -4.47 16.58
CA ASP A 540 17.53 -3.10 17.02
C ASP A 540 17.85 -2.99 18.53
N GLU A 541 18.92 -2.27 18.84
CA GLU A 541 19.44 -2.09 20.20
C GLU A 541 18.45 -1.36 21.12
N ASP A 542 17.75 -0.34 20.61
CA ASP A 542 16.82 0.46 21.40
C ASP A 542 15.55 -0.34 21.75
N ILE A 543 15.03 -1.13 20.80
CA ILE A 543 13.90 -2.03 21.04
C ILE A 543 14.26 -3.11 22.06
N MET A 544 15.44 -3.73 21.92
CA MET A 544 15.93 -4.72 22.89
C MET A 544 16.05 -4.12 24.29
N LYS A 545 16.56 -2.89 24.39
CA LYS A 545 16.71 -2.17 25.68
C LYS A 545 15.36 -1.83 26.31
N ALA A 546 14.35 -1.56 25.50
CA ALA A 546 12.99 -1.25 25.97
C ALA A 546 12.14 -2.48 26.31
N ALA A 547 12.61 -3.69 25.95
CA ALA A 547 11.90 -4.94 26.20
C ALA A 547 11.83 -5.29 27.69
N ASP A 548 10.71 -5.87 28.10
CA ASP A 548 10.56 -6.43 29.46
C ASP A 548 11.26 -7.78 29.59
N TYR A 549 11.34 -8.54 28.49
CA TYR A 549 11.93 -9.87 28.44
C TYR A 549 12.58 -10.11 27.08
N ILE A 550 13.76 -10.73 27.06
CA ILE A 550 14.50 -11.04 25.85
C ILE A 550 14.76 -12.54 25.79
N ILE A 551 14.60 -13.11 24.61
CA ILE A 551 14.96 -14.48 24.27
C ILE A 551 15.99 -14.41 23.15
N ASP A 552 17.20 -14.90 23.40
CA ASP A 552 18.27 -14.98 22.40
C ASP A 552 18.33 -16.42 21.88
N ILE A 553 18.15 -16.58 20.57
CA ILE A 553 18.21 -17.88 19.89
C ILE A 553 19.53 -17.99 19.13
N GLY A 554 20.27 -19.06 19.39
CA GLY A 554 21.60 -19.30 18.82
C GLY A 554 22.13 -20.69 19.19
N PRO A 555 23.45 -20.89 19.29
CA PRO A 555 24.53 -19.90 19.12
C PRO A 555 24.78 -19.50 17.67
N GLU A 556 24.42 -20.37 16.70
CA GLU A 556 24.64 -20.13 15.27
C GLU A 556 23.34 -20.13 14.44
N ALA A 557 23.48 -20.11 13.11
CA ALA A 557 22.38 -20.22 12.16
C ALA A 557 22.17 -21.68 11.72
N GLY A 558 21.00 -21.98 11.14
CA GLY A 558 20.74 -23.27 10.50
C GLY A 558 20.81 -24.44 11.47
N THR A 559 21.52 -25.51 11.07
CA THR A 559 21.64 -26.75 11.85
C THR A 559 22.37 -26.59 13.17
N ASN A 560 23.22 -25.56 13.30
CA ASN A 560 23.96 -25.20 14.52
C ASN A 560 23.22 -24.16 15.38
N GLY A 561 22.03 -23.71 14.95
CA GLY A 561 21.15 -22.86 15.73
C GLY A 561 20.05 -23.63 16.44
N GLY A 562 18.96 -22.92 16.75
CA GLY A 562 17.73 -23.50 17.27
C GLY A 562 17.75 -23.80 18.77
N GLU A 563 18.75 -23.31 19.51
CA GLU A 563 18.81 -23.37 20.97
C GLU A 563 18.50 -22.01 21.59
N VAL A 564 17.89 -22.02 22.78
CA VAL A 564 17.73 -20.81 23.58
C VAL A 564 19.03 -20.60 24.37
N VAL A 565 19.84 -19.63 23.95
CA VAL A 565 21.14 -19.34 24.56
C VAL A 565 21.03 -18.34 25.72
N PHE A 566 19.97 -17.53 25.74
CA PHE A 566 19.65 -16.64 26.85
C PHE A 566 18.14 -16.39 26.95
N GLU A 567 17.65 -16.24 28.18
CA GLU A 567 16.32 -15.76 28.51
C GLU A 567 16.40 -14.87 29.76
N GLY A 568 15.78 -13.68 29.74
CA GLY A 568 15.83 -12.76 30.88
C GLY A 568 15.66 -11.29 30.50
N THR A 569 16.14 -10.39 31.35
CA THR A 569 16.08 -8.93 31.12
C THR A 569 17.29 -8.43 30.32
N TYR A 570 17.20 -7.24 29.72
CA TYR A 570 18.31 -6.61 28.98
C TYR A 570 19.59 -6.49 29.83
N ASN A 571 19.46 -6.09 31.10
CA ASN A 571 20.59 -5.95 32.01
C ASN A 571 21.27 -7.29 32.35
N GLU A 572 20.52 -8.39 32.32
CA GLU A 572 21.06 -9.73 32.47
C GLU A 572 21.73 -10.21 31.17
N LEU A 573 21.17 -9.86 30.00
CA LEU A 573 21.77 -10.18 28.69
C LEU A 573 23.15 -9.57 28.54
N LEU A 574 23.34 -8.30 28.93
CA LEU A 574 24.64 -7.61 28.86
C LEU A 574 25.76 -8.33 29.64
N LYS A 575 25.38 -9.05 30.70
CA LYS A 575 26.30 -9.86 31.54
C LYS A 575 26.50 -11.27 31.01
N GLY A 576 25.72 -11.69 30.02
CA GLY A 576 25.81 -12.98 29.35
C GLY A 576 27.09 -13.13 28.53
N ASP A 577 27.24 -14.33 27.95
CA ASP A 577 28.31 -14.66 27.01
C ASP A 577 27.75 -15.18 25.68
N THR A 578 26.64 -14.60 25.22
CA THR A 578 26.08 -14.86 23.90
C THR A 578 26.70 -13.96 22.84
N LEU A 579 26.60 -14.33 21.56
CA LEU A 579 27.09 -13.48 20.47
C LEU A 579 26.45 -12.09 20.50
N THR A 580 25.13 -12.03 20.69
CA THR A 580 24.37 -10.79 20.83
C THR A 580 24.88 -9.94 21.99
N SER A 581 25.09 -10.54 23.16
CA SER A 581 25.62 -9.82 24.32
C SER A 581 27.01 -9.23 24.08
N LYS A 582 27.88 -9.91 23.30
CA LYS A 582 29.22 -9.44 22.97
C LYS A 582 29.21 -8.18 22.10
N TYR A 583 28.24 -8.04 21.21
CA TYR A 583 28.07 -6.80 20.44
C TYR A 583 27.48 -5.68 21.32
N LEU A 584 26.45 -5.99 22.12
CA LEU A 584 25.79 -5.00 22.97
C LEU A 584 26.68 -4.44 24.10
N ASN A 585 27.61 -5.24 24.63
CA ASN A 585 28.56 -4.78 25.65
C ASN A 585 29.90 -4.28 25.07
N GLY A 586 30.04 -4.22 23.74
CA GLY A 586 31.23 -3.71 23.06
C GLY A 586 32.45 -4.64 23.09
N LYS A 587 32.32 -5.90 23.53
CA LYS A 587 33.42 -6.90 23.39
C LYS A 587 33.70 -7.24 21.93
N LEU A 588 32.68 -7.19 21.08
CA LEU A 588 32.77 -7.27 19.63
C LEU A 588 32.16 -6.01 19.04
N GLU A 589 32.77 -5.46 18.00
CA GLU A 589 32.26 -4.29 17.30
C GLU A 589 32.58 -4.36 15.81
N ILE A 590 31.79 -3.61 15.02
CA ILE A 590 32.11 -3.34 13.62
C ILE A 590 33.10 -2.17 13.61
N GLU A 591 34.36 -2.46 13.30
CA GLU A 591 35.45 -1.48 13.32
C GLU A 591 35.27 -0.37 12.28
N ILE A 592 35.61 0.86 12.66
CA ILE A 592 35.63 2.01 11.77
C ILE A 592 36.88 1.92 10.87
N PRO A 593 36.76 2.14 9.55
CA PRO A 593 37.91 2.12 8.65
C PRO A 593 38.95 3.19 9.02
N LYS A 594 40.21 2.77 9.19
CA LYS A 594 41.32 3.70 9.51
C LYS A 594 41.58 4.73 8.40
N LYS A 595 41.27 4.37 7.15
CA LYS A 595 41.33 5.24 5.97
C LYS A 595 40.10 4.96 5.12
N ARG A 596 39.40 6.02 4.74
CA ARG A 596 38.30 5.96 3.77
C ARG A 596 38.85 6.13 2.36
N LEU A 597 38.22 5.46 1.41
CA LEU A 597 38.53 5.65 -0.01
C LEU A 597 38.17 7.08 -0.43
N LYS A 598 38.89 7.59 -1.44
CA LYS A 598 38.59 8.88 -2.05
C LYS A 598 38.76 8.73 -3.54
N SER A 599 37.65 8.71 -4.25
CA SER A 599 37.64 8.67 -5.70
C SER A 599 37.60 10.07 -6.32
N PRO A 600 38.39 10.32 -7.39
CA PRO A 600 38.24 11.53 -8.18
C PRO A 600 36.99 11.48 -9.07
N ASN A 601 36.47 10.29 -9.36
CA ASN A 601 35.38 10.06 -10.31
C ASN A 601 34.03 10.16 -9.62
N TYR A 602 33.04 10.73 -10.29
CA TYR A 602 31.70 10.88 -9.72
C TYR A 602 30.61 10.93 -10.78
N LEU A 603 29.38 10.66 -10.34
CA LEU A 603 28.15 11.04 -11.03
C LEU A 603 27.52 12.22 -10.28
N LYS A 604 26.91 13.15 -10.99
CA LYS A 604 26.14 14.23 -10.38
C LYS A 604 24.79 14.34 -11.05
N ILE A 605 23.74 14.26 -10.24
CA ILE A 605 22.38 14.61 -10.66
C ILE A 605 22.19 16.10 -10.37
N ILE A 606 21.70 16.84 -11.36
CA ILE A 606 21.38 18.26 -11.25
C ILE A 606 19.85 18.42 -11.26
N GLY A 607 19.34 19.23 -10.34
CA GLY A 607 17.93 19.62 -10.31
C GLY A 607 16.91 18.49 -10.08
N ALA A 608 17.20 17.52 -9.21
CA ALA A 608 16.29 16.41 -8.91
C ALA A 608 15.00 16.90 -8.22
N ARG A 609 13.84 16.61 -8.81
CA ARG A 609 12.54 17.18 -8.41
C ARG A 609 11.35 16.23 -8.50
N GLU A 610 11.56 14.94 -8.74
CA GLU A 610 10.48 13.95 -8.69
C GLU A 610 9.89 13.86 -7.26
N ASN A 611 8.57 13.66 -7.17
CA ASN A 611 7.80 13.55 -5.93
C ASN A 611 8.00 14.74 -4.97
N ASN A 612 8.68 14.52 -3.84
CA ASN A 612 8.89 15.55 -2.83
C ASN A 612 10.28 16.20 -2.87
N LEU A 613 11.17 15.78 -3.79
CA LEU A 613 12.50 16.36 -3.94
C LEU A 613 12.43 17.83 -4.37
N LYS A 614 13.32 18.66 -3.80
CA LYS A 614 13.23 20.12 -3.87
C LYS A 614 14.27 20.72 -4.83
N ASN A 615 14.32 20.20 -6.06
CA ASN A 615 15.27 20.62 -7.08
C ASN A 615 16.72 20.54 -6.58
N ILE A 616 17.12 19.38 -6.06
CA ILE A 616 18.41 19.18 -5.41
C ILE A 616 19.49 18.72 -6.38
N ASP A 617 20.70 19.22 -6.16
CA ASP A 617 21.92 18.76 -6.82
C ASP A 617 22.63 17.77 -5.90
N VAL A 618 22.96 16.58 -6.39
CA VAL A 618 23.58 15.54 -5.56
C VAL A 618 24.76 14.90 -6.27
N LYS A 619 25.91 14.83 -5.58
CA LYS A 619 27.13 14.18 -6.07
C LYS A 619 27.28 12.78 -5.49
N PHE A 620 27.53 11.80 -6.36
CA PHE A 620 27.75 10.39 -6.05
C PHE A 620 29.16 9.97 -6.49
N PRO A 621 30.12 9.86 -5.57
CA PRO A 621 31.45 9.35 -5.89
C PRO A 621 31.43 7.90 -6.39
N LEU A 622 32.25 7.57 -7.39
CA LEU A 622 32.37 6.21 -7.94
C LEU A 622 33.51 5.44 -7.28
N ASN A 623 33.54 4.11 -7.39
CA ASN A 623 34.59 3.22 -6.87
C ASN A 623 34.78 3.26 -5.33
N GLU A 624 33.77 3.67 -4.59
CA GLU A 624 33.76 3.69 -3.13
C GLU A 624 32.36 3.34 -2.60
N LEU A 625 32.24 3.16 -1.28
CA LEU A 625 30.96 2.86 -0.63
C LEU A 625 30.22 4.17 -0.33
N THR A 626 29.20 4.50 -1.13
CA THR A 626 28.33 5.65 -0.88
C THR A 626 27.03 5.21 -0.23
N VAL A 627 26.69 5.78 0.93
CA VAL A 627 25.46 5.49 1.66
C VAL A 627 24.50 6.69 1.59
N ILE A 628 23.27 6.44 1.15
CA ILE A 628 22.19 7.41 1.12
C ILE A 628 21.31 7.16 2.35
N THR A 629 21.18 8.17 3.19
CA THR A 629 20.49 8.09 4.48
C THR A 629 19.55 9.29 4.70
N GLY A 630 18.91 9.31 5.87
CA GLY A 630 17.92 10.30 6.26
C GLY A 630 16.56 9.69 6.62
N VAL A 631 15.62 10.51 7.09
CA VAL A 631 14.34 10.03 7.67
C VAL A 631 13.42 9.34 6.65
N SER A 632 12.47 8.53 7.12
CA SER A 632 11.52 7.85 6.24
C SER A 632 10.65 8.87 5.49
N GLY A 633 10.48 8.70 4.18
CA GLY A 633 9.78 9.67 3.33
C GLY A 633 10.58 10.91 2.95
N SER A 634 11.89 10.99 3.24
CA SER A 634 12.73 12.14 2.86
C SER A 634 13.06 12.24 1.36
N GLY A 635 12.81 11.17 0.58
CA GLY A 635 13.07 11.13 -0.86
C GLY A 635 14.20 10.19 -1.31
N LYS A 636 14.81 9.40 -0.41
CA LYS A 636 15.92 8.46 -0.71
C LYS A 636 15.62 7.52 -1.89
N SER A 637 14.50 6.80 -1.82
CA SER A 637 14.11 5.85 -2.86
C SER A 637 13.80 6.56 -4.17
N THR A 638 13.22 7.76 -4.13
CA THR A 638 12.97 8.55 -5.34
C THR A 638 14.26 9.02 -6.00
N LEU A 639 15.22 9.52 -5.23
CA LEU A 639 16.52 9.92 -5.77
C LEU A 639 17.26 8.73 -6.42
N MET A 640 17.25 7.57 -5.78
CA MET A 640 18.03 6.41 -6.22
C MET A 640 17.33 5.55 -7.28
N LYS A 641 16.06 5.17 -7.04
CA LYS A 641 15.32 4.22 -7.89
C LYS A 641 14.54 4.89 -9.02
N ASP A 642 14.00 6.08 -8.78
CA ASP A 642 13.17 6.77 -9.78
C ASP A 642 14.02 7.70 -10.67
N ILE A 643 15.09 8.31 -10.13
CA ILE A 643 15.95 9.25 -10.86
C ILE A 643 17.28 8.60 -11.29
N LEU A 644 18.17 8.28 -10.34
CA LEU A 644 19.54 7.88 -10.65
C LEU A 644 19.58 6.58 -11.47
N ALA A 645 18.91 5.52 -11.02
CA ALA A 645 18.97 4.23 -11.69
C ALA A 645 18.41 4.30 -13.13
N PRO A 646 17.22 4.87 -13.39
CA PRO A 646 16.70 4.97 -14.75
C PRO A 646 17.51 5.94 -15.62
N ALA A 647 18.12 6.99 -15.04
CA ALA A 647 19.01 7.90 -15.77
C ALA A 647 20.28 7.19 -16.26
N VAL A 648 20.92 6.38 -15.41
CA VAL A 648 22.08 5.57 -15.79
C VAL A 648 21.68 4.45 -16.75
N GLN A 649 20.54 3.78 -16.54
CA GLN A 649 20.04 2.74 -17.45
C GLN A 649 19.81 3.27 -18.88
N ARG A 650 19.29 4.48 -19.02
CA ARG A 650 19.13 5.13 -20.34
C ARG A 650 20.44 5.37 -21.05
N HIS A 651 21.53 5.64 -20.33
CA HIS A 651 22.86 5.76 -20.91
C HIS A 651 23.32 4.46 -21.59
N PHE A 652 22.91 3.31 -21.04
CA PHE A 652 23.18 1.97 -21.58
C PHE A 652 22.09 1.44 -22.52
N GLU A 653 21.20 2.31 -23.02
CA GLU A 653 20.07 1.94 -23.89
C GLU A 653 19.12 0.88 -23.28
N ILE A 654 19.10 0.79 -21.95
CA ILE A 654 18.18 -0.07 -21.21
C ILE A 654 16.88 0.70 -20.98
N PHE A 655 15.87 0.44 -21.80
CA PHE A 655 14.56 1.06 -21.70
C PHE A 655 13.61 0.16 -20.90
N GLY A 656 13.04 0.68 -19.80
CA GLY A 656 12.07 -0.09 -19.01
C GLY A 656 11.32 0.71 -17.95
N ASN A 657 12.04 1.51 -17.16
CA ASN A 657 11.44 2.27 -16.06
C ASN A 657 11.15 3.73 -16.45
N LYS A 658 10.06 4.28 -15.88
CA LYS A 658 9.78 5.72 -15.92
C LYS A 658 10.97 6.45 -15.27
N ILE A 659 11.50 7.46 -15.95
CA ILE A 659 12.50 8.34 -15.33
C ILE A 659 11.76 9.40 -14.51
N GLY A 660 12.24 9.64 -13.30
CA GLY A 660 11.83 10.78 -12.50
C GLY A 660 12.31 12.10 -13.11
N ASP A 661 11.73 13.20 -12.65
CA ASP A 661 12.04 14.54 -13.12
C ASP A 661 13.36 15.09 -12.51
N PHE A 662 14.29 15.50 -13.38
CA PHE A 662 15.58 16.11 -13.07
C PHE A 662 16.15 16.85 -14.30
N ASP A 663 17.11 17.77 -14.11
CA ASP A 663 17.68 18.55 -15.21
C ASP A 663 18.65 17.74 -16.07
N GLU A 664 19.73 17.25 -15.47
CA GLU A 664 20.81 16.57 -16.18
C GLU A 664 21.56 15.58 -15.27
N LEU A 665 22.12 14.53 -15.89
CA LEU A 665 23.07 13.61 -15.26
C LEU A 665 24.44 13.85 -15.89
N VAL A 666 25.38 14.34 -15.10
CA VAL A 666 26.76 14.65 -15.53
C VAL A 666 27.76 13.80 -14.75
N GLY A 667 29.01 13.75 -15.24
CA GLY A 667 30.11 13.03 -14.59
C GLY A 667 30.65 11.86 -15.40
N ASP A 668 31.33 10.93 -14.72
CA ASP A 668 32.17 9.89 -15.33
C ASP A 668 31.41 8.63 -15.77
N LEU A 669 30.26 8.81 -16.43
CA LEU A 669 29.41 7.70 -16.93
C LEU A 669 30.18 6.69 -17.79
N LYS A 670 31.19 7.15 -18.54
CA LYS A 670 32.03 6.32 -19.43
C LYS A 670 32.86 5.27 -18.69
N GLN A 671 33.04 5.41 -17.37
CA GLN A 671 33.77 4.44 -16.57
C GLN A 671 32.90 3.24 -16.17
N LEU A 672 31.59 3.33 -16.38
CA LEU A 672 30.64 2.27 -16.09
C LEU A 672 30.29 1.51 -17.38
N GLU A 673 30.06 0.21 -17.25
CA GLU A 673 29.60 -0.66 -18.33
C GLU A 673 28.19 -1.22 -18.09
N GLY A 674 27.64 -0.96 -16.91
CA GLY A 674 26.29 -1.37 -16.55
C GLY A 674 25.88 -0.91 -15.17
N ILE A 675 24.62 -1.18 -14.84
CA ILE A 675 24.00 -0.87 -13.57
C ILE A 675 23.13 -2.04 -13.11
N GLU A 676 23.21 -2.37 -11.83
CA GLU A 676 22.45 -3.44 -11.20
C GLU A 676 21.72 -2.89 -9.98
N LEU A 677 20.38 -2.88 -10.05
CA LEU A 677 19.53 -2.50 -8.93
C LEU A 677 19.15 -3.76 -8.14
N ILE A 678 19.63 -3.86 -6.91
CA ILE A 678 19.40 -4.97 -5.99
C ILE A 678 18.40 -4.51 -4.93
N ASP A 679 17.14 -4.81 -5.20
CA ASP A 679 16.00 -4.54 -4.31
C ASP A 679 15.59 -5.78 -3.50
N GLN A 680 14.69 -5.57 -2.53
CA GLN A 680 14.12 -6.62 -1.69
C GLN A 680 13.07 -7.48 -2.40
N ASN A 681 12.80 -7.23 -3.70
CA ASN A 681 11.83 -8.04 -4.43
C ASN A 681 12.33 -9.49 -4.57
N PRO A 682 11.43 -10.48 -4.52
CA PRO A 682 11.80 -11.88 -4.66
C PRO A 682 12.62 -12.10 -5.94
N ILE A 683 13.67 -12.93 -5.85
CA ILE A 683 14.57 -13.23 -6.98
C ILE A 683 13.78 -13.72 -8.21
N GLY A 684 12.73 -14.52 -7.96
CA GLY A 684 11.76 -14.93 -8.96
C GLY A 684 10.42 -15.16 -8.29
N LYS A 685 9.32 -14.90 -9.00
CA LYS A 685 7.95 -15.19 -8.53
C LYS A 685 7.63 -16.68 -8.58
N SER A 686 8.42 -17.45 -9.33
CA SER A 686 8.24 -18.89 -9.47
C SER A 686 8.98 -19.62 -8.36
N SER A 687 8.25 -20.51 -7.70
CA SER A 687 8.73 -21.47 -6.70
C SER A 687 9.85 -22.41 -7.20
N ARG A 688 10.12 -22.38 -8.50
CA ARG A 688 11.20 -23.09 -9.20
C ARG A 688 12.57 -22.44 -9.13
N SER A 689 12.64 -21.18 -8.73
CA SER A 689 13.90 -20.48 -8.52
C SER A 689 14.46 -20.88 -7.15
N ASN A 690 15.76 -21.11 -7.05
CA ASN A 690 16.44 -21.41 -5.79
C ASN A 690 17.91 -20.96 -5.81
N PRO A 691 18.61 -20.91 -4.66
CA PRO A 691 19.99 -20.44 -4.61
C PRO A 691 20.93 -21.16 -5.57
N VAL A 692 20.83 -22.49 -5.67
CA VAL A 692 21.74 -23.32 -6.47
C VAL A 692 21.56 -23.15 -7.99
N THR A 693 20.33 -22.90 -8.44
CA THR A 693 20.04 -22.56 -9.84
C THR A 693 20.54 -21.15 -10.17
N TYR A 694 20.43 -20.21 -9.24
CA TYR A 694 20.83 -18.82 -9.45
C TYR A 694 22.35 -18.67 -9.63
N VAL A 695 23.16 -19.31 -8.77
CA VAL A 695 24.63 -19.31 -8.90
C VAL A 695 25.14 -20.29 -9.99
N LYS A 696 24.23 -20.92 -10.75
CA LYS A 696 24.53 -21.88 -11.82
C LYS A 696 25.42 -23.05 -11.36
N ALA A 697 25.36 -23.42 -10.08
CA ALA A 697 26.01 -24.62 -9.55
C ALA A 697 25.17 -25.87 -9.86
N TYR A 698 23.85 -25.71 -10.02
CA TYR A 698 22.95 -26.84 -10.28
C TYR A 698 23.25 -27.57 -11.59
N ASP A 699 23.72 -26.87 -12.61
CA ASP A 699 24.10 -27.49 -13.89
C ASP A 699 25.25 -28.49 -13.72
N ASP A 700 26.26 -28.15 -12.93
CA ASP A 700 27.38 -29.04 -12.63
C ASP A 700 26.93 -30.22 -11.75
N ILE A 701 26.04 -29.98 -10.77
CA ILE A 701 25.45 -31.06 -9.95
C ILE A 701 24.64 -32.03 -10.83
N ARG A 702 23.80 -31.53 -11.75
CA ARG A 702 23.01 -32.39 -12.65
C ARG A 702 23.91 -33.20 -13.59
N ASN A 703 24.99 -32.61 -14.08
CA ASN A 703 25.99 -33.31 -14.88
C ASN A 703 26.71 -34.40 -14.07
N LEU A 704 27.04 -34.13 -12.79
CA LEU A 704 27.63 -35.10 -11.87
C LEU A 704 26.72 -36.32 -11.69
N PHE A 705 25.42 -36.11 -11.47
CA PHE A 705 24.45 -37.21 -11.34
C PHE A 705 24.26 -37.97 -12.67
N ALA A 706 24.17 -37.30 -13.81
CA ALA A 706 24.07 -37.95 -15.12
C ALA A 706 25.32 -38.75 -15.53
N ASN A 707 26.45 -38.54 -14.86
CA ASN A 707 27.69 -39.28 -15.07
C ASN A 707 27.84 -40.50 -14.15
N GLN A 708 26.90 -40.74 -13.22
CA GLN A 708 26.92 -41.94 -12.38
C GLN A 708 26.66 -43.20 -13.21
N LYS A 709 27.25 -44.32 -12.78
CA LYS A 709 27.10 -45.61 -13.47
C LYS A 709 25.62 -46.02 -13.62
N ALA A 710 24.84 -45.87 -12.55
CA ALA A 710 23.40 -46.13 -12.56
C ALA A 710 22.67 -45.31 -13.62
N SER A 711 22.99 -44.01 -13.75
CA SER A 711 22.40 -43.12 -14.74
C SER A 711 22.76 -43.49 -16.17
N LYS A 712 24.01 -43.92 -16.43
CA LYS A 712 24.43 -44.38 -17.76
C LYS A 712 23.67 -45.63 -18.19
N VAL A 713 23.44 -46.58 -17.26
CA VAL A 713 22.68 -47.80 -17.53
C VAL A 713 21.21 -47.49 -17.84
N MET A 714 20.60 -46.58 -17.07
CA MET A 714 19.19 -46.19 -17.24
C MET A 714 18.97 -45.15 -18.35
N GLY A 715 20.02 -44.67 -19.01
CA GLY A 715 19.92 -43.65 -20.07
C GLY A 715 19.58 -42.25 -19.57
N PHE A 716 19.75 -41.96 -18.27
CA PHE A 716 19.42 -40.68 -17.68
C PHE A 716 20.43 -39.59 -18.04
N GLN A 717 19.92 -38.57 -18.74
CA GLN A 717 20.58 -37.30 -19.05
C GLN A 717 20.43 -36.24 -17.93
N PRO A 718 21.24 -35.17 -17.92
CA PRO A 718 21.16 -34.08 -16.93
C PRO A 718 19.77 -33.43 -16.79
N LYS A 719 18.96 -33.46 -17.86
CA LYS A 719 17.57 -32.96 -17.83
C LYS A 719 16.66 -33.72 -16.87
N HIS A 720 16.90 -35.01 -16.63
CA HIS A 720 16.07 -35.82 -15.73
C HIS A 720 16.34 -35.50 -14.26
N PHE A 721 17.53 -35.01 -13.93
CA PHE A 721 17.87 -34.52 -12.59
C PHE A 721 17.45 -33.06 -12.38
N SER A 722 16.51 -32.54 -13.18
CA SER A 722 15.96 -31.19 -13.05
C SER A 722 14.50 -31.26 -12.62
N PHE A 723 14.15 -30.62 -11.50
CA PHE A 723 12.75 -30.51 -11.07
C PHE A 723 11.93 -29.54 -11.96
N ASN A 724 12.60 -28.76 -12.83
CA ASN A 724 11.97 -27.76 -13.69
C ASN A 724 11.48 -28.31 -15.04
N VAL A 725 11.93 -29.49 -15.44
CA VAL A 725 11.70 -30.05 -16.79
C VAL A 725 10.97 -31.38 -16.68
N ASP A 726 10.07 -31.64 -17.62
CA ASP A 726 9.39 -32.93 -17.73
C ASP A 726 10.38 -34.06 -18.05
N GLY A 727 10.22 -35.18 -17.36
CA GLY A 727 11.12 -36.33 -17.45
C GLY A 727 11.31 -36.99 -16.09
N GLY A 728 12.09 -36.36 -15.21
CA GLY A 728 12.43 -36.94 -13.89
C GLY A 728 11.73 -36.30 -12.68
N ARG A 729 11.05 -35.16 -12.85
CA ARG A 729 10.27 -34.52 -11.78
C ARG A 729 8.99 -35.29 -11.46
N CYS A 730 8.46 -35.13 -10.25
CA CYS A 730 7.16 -35.66 -9.86
C CYS A 730 6.03 -35.02 -10.70
N ASP A 731 5.12 -35.84 -11.23
CA ASP A 731 4.07 -35.37 -12.14
C ASP A 731 2.93 -34.65 -11.40
N ALA A 732 2.62 -35.03 -10.14
CA ALA A 732 1.55 -34.43 -9.35
C ALA A 732 1.86 -32.99 -8.91
N CYS A 733 2.99 -32.79 -8.21
CA CYS A 733 3.42 -31.45 -7.80
C CYS A 733 4.21 -30.70 -8.89
N LYS A 734 4.43 -31.31 -10.06
CA LYS A 734 5.22 -30.74 -11.17
C LYS A 734 6.61 -30.23 -10.75
N GLY A 735 7.23 -30.91 -9.77
CA GLY A 735 8.56 -30.61 -9.25
C GLY A 735 8.63 -29.60 -8.08
N GLU A 736 7.50 -29.08 -7.61
CA GLU A 736 7.47 -28.15 -6.47
C GLU A 736 7.74 -28.86 -5.13
N GLY A 737 7.24 -30.10 -4.98
CA GLY A 737 7.30 -30.88 -3.74
C GLY A 737 6.14 -30.59 -2.78
N THR A 738 5.43 -29.48 -2.99
CA THR A 738 4.21 -29.11 -2.27
C THR A 738 3.04 -28.89 -3.23
N ILE A 739 1.83 -28.88 -2.68
CA ILE A 739 0.58 -28.56 -3.38
C ILE A 739 -0.07 -27.41 -2.60
N THR A 740 -0.32 -26.29 -3.28
CA THR A 740 -1.01 -25.14 -2.69
C THR A 740 -2.51 -25.33 -2.74
N ILE A 741 -3.18 -25.19 -1.61
CA ILE A 741 -4.63 -25.20 -1.48
C ILE A 741 -5.10 -23.77 -1.21
N GLU A 742 -5.93 -23.24 -2.11
CA GLU A 742 -6.53 -21.93 -1.96
C GLU A 742 -7.56 -21.94 -0.82
N MET A 743 -7.41 -21.00 0.12
CA MET A 743 -8.29 -20.86 1.28
C MET A 743 -9.19 -19.63 1.14
N GLN A 744 -10.45 -19.71 1.58
CA GLN A 744 -11.40 -18.58 1.41
C GLN A 744 -11.17 -17.41 2.39
N PHE A 745 -10.73 -17.71 3.62
CA PHE A 745 -10.63 -16.71 4.71
C PHE A 745 -9.25 -16.65 5.36
N MET A 746 -8.31 -17.45 4.88
CA MET A 746 -6.93 -17.53 5.40
C MET A 746 -5.96 -17.41 4.24
N ALA A 747 -4.67 -17.23 4.54
CA ALA A 747 -3.64 -17.40 3.54
C ALA A 747 -3.67 -18.83 2.98
N ASP A 748 -3.35 -18.95 1.69
CA ASP A 748 -3.22 -20.24 1.03
C ASP A 748 -2.25 -21.14 1.80
N VAL A 749 -2.58 -22.42 1.87
CA VAL A 749 -1.79 -23.40 2.61
C VAL A 749 -1.03 -24.27 1.62
N GLU A 750 0.27 -24.41 1.84
CA GLU A 750 1.09 -25.40 1.13
C GLU A 750 1.13 -26.71 1.91
N LEU A 751 0.67 -27.80 1.29
CA LEU A 751 0.78 -29.16 1.83
C LEU A 751 1.89 -29.94 1.14
N VAL A 752 2.56 -30.84 1.86
CA VAL A 752 3.55 -31.75 1.27
C VAL A 752 2.85 -32.65 0.26
N CYS A 753 3.44 -32.79 -0.93
CA CYS A 753 2.88 -33.64 -1.99
C CYS A 753 2.84 -35.10 -1.54
N GLU A 754 1.66 -35.74 -1.61
CA GLU A 754 1.49 -37.13 -1.20
C GLU A 754 2.25 -38.13 -2.09
N ASP A 755 2.40 -37.84 -3.38
CA ASP A 755 3.05 -38.76 -4.33
C ASP A 755 4.58 -38.87 -4.18
N CYS A 756 5.24 -37.74 -3.93
CA CYS A 756 6.71 -37.69 -3.79
C CYS A 756 7.16 -37.42 -2.36
N HIS A 757 6.25 -37.21 -1.41
CA HIS A 757 6.55 -36.86 -0.01
C HIS A 757 7.51 -35.67 0.13
N GLY A 758 7.43 -34.70 -0.79
CA GLY A 758 8.31 -33.53 -0.81
C GLY A 758 9.62 -33.69 -1.57
N GLU A 759 9.95 -34.88 -2.08
CA GLU A 759 11.22 -35.18 -2.75
C GLU A 759 11.35 -34.59 -4.16
N ARG A 760 10.27 -34.02 -4.73
CA ARG A 760 10.21 -33.36 -6.06
C ARG A 760 10.49 -34.23 -7.30
N PHE A 761 11.05 -35.42 -7.14
CA PHE A 761 11.43 -36.32 -8.24
C PHE A 761 10.64 -37.63 -8.23
N LYS A 762 10.69 -38.34 -9.36
CA LYS A 762 10.21 -39.73 -9.47
C LYS A 762 11.14 -40.67 -8.72
N LYS A 763 10.59 -41.79 -8.21
CA LYS A 763 11.35 -42.79 -7.42
C LYS A 763 12.60 -43.29 -8.16
N GLU A 764 12.49 -43.56 -9.46
CA GLU A 764 13.58 -44.01 -10.33
C GLU A 764 14.77 -43.04 -10.38
N ILE A 765 14.52 -41.72 -10.25
CA ILE A 765 15.58 -40.70 -10.23
C ILE A 765 16.29 -40.68 -8.88
N LEU A 766 15.56 -40.92 -7.78
CA LEU A 766 16.08 -40.94 -6.42
C LEU A 766 16.97 -42.17 -6.14
N GLU A 767 16.85 -43.23 -6.95
CA GLU A 767 17.73 -44.41 -6.87
C GLU A 767 19.16 -44.10 -7.30
N VAL A 768 19.37 -43.07 -8.12
CA VAL A 768 20.72 -42.62 -8.50
C VAL A 768 21.32 -41.84 -7.34
N LYS A 769 22.43 -42.35 -6.82
CA LYS A 769 23.16 -41.76 -5.69
C LYS A 769 24.58 -41.36 -6.08
N PHE A 770 25.03 -40.24 -5.52
CA PHE A 770 26.44 -39.85 -5.47
C PHE A 770 26.87 -39.92 -4.00
N GLU A 771 27.84 -40.78 -3.70
CA GLU A 771 28.39 -40.96 -2.34
C GLU A 771 27.30 -41.16 -1.27
N GLY A 772 26.33 -42.01 -1.60
CA GLY A 772 25.22 -42.38 -0.70
C GLY A 772 24.02 -41.42 -0.70
N LYS A 773 24.11 -40.24 -1.33
CA LYS A 773 23.04 -39.23 -1.38
C LYS A 773 22.37 -39.16 -2.75
N SER A 774 21.04 -39.12 -2.79
CA SER A 774 20.25 -38.84 -3.99
C SER A 774 20.30 -37.36 -4.37
N ILE A 775 19.77 -37.02 -5.56
CA ILE A 775 19.69 -35.61 -5.98
C ILE A 775 18.83 -34.76 -5.02
N SER A 776 17.79 -35.35 -4.43
CA SER A 776 16.95 -34.66 -3.46
C SER A 776 17.66 -34.47 -2.12
N ASP A 777 18.39 -35.49 -1.65
CA ASP A 777 19.23 -35.38 -0.45
C ASP A 777 20.25 -34.25 -0.58
N VAL A 778 20.89 -34.13 -1.74
CA VAL A 778 21.84 -33.05 -2.05
C VAL A 778 21.16 -31.68 -2.05
N LEU A 779 19.97 -31.56 -2.64
CA LEU A 779 19.20 -30.32 -2.64
C LEU A 779 18.71 -29.92 -1.24
N ASN A 780 18.57 -30.87 -0.33
CA ASN A 780 18.17 -30.65 1.05
C ASN A 780 19.34 -30.30 1.99
N LEU A 781 20.59 -30.39 1.53
CA LEU A 781 21.75 -29.91 2.29
C LEU A 781 21.72 -28.39 2.41
N THR A 782 22.16 -27.91 3.57
CA THR A 782 22.56 -26.52 3.73
C THR A 782 23.78 -26.21 2.86
N ILE A 783 24.00 -24.95 2.52
CA ILE A 783 25.18 -24.54 1.73
C ILE A 783 26.48 -24.93 2.45
N ASP A 784 26.55 -24.82 3.78
CA ASP A 784 27.73 -25.22 4.57
C ASP A 784 27.98 -26.73 4.48
N GLU A 785 26.93 -27.55 4.64
CA GLU A 785 27.02 -29.00 4.48
C GLU A 785 27.38 -29.39 3.05
N ALA A 786 26.82 -28.71 2.05
CA ALA A 786 27.09 -28.98 0.65
C ALA A 786 28.53 -28.65 0.27
N ILE A 787 29.07 -27.51 0.72
CA ILE A 787 30.47 -27.14 0.51
C ILE A 787 31.39 -28.20 1.11
N THR A 788 31.12 -28.62 2.35
CA THR A 788 31.89 -29.65 3.03
C THR A 788 31.82 -30.98 2.26
N PHE A 789 30.62 -31.42 1.91
CA PHE A 789 30.37 -32.66 1.16
C PHE A 789 31.06 -32.64 -0.22
N PHE A 790 30.96 -31.57 -0.98
CA PHE A 790 31.60 -31.49 -2.30
C PHE A 790 33.12 -31.32 -2.23
N ALA A 791 33.65 -30.68 -1.19
CA ALA A 791 35.09 -30.55 -0.96
C ALA A 791 35.72 -31.91 -0.60
N GLU A 792 35.09 -32.68 0.30
CA GLU A 792 35.54 -34.03 0.69
C GLU A 792 35.64 -34.98 -0.52
N HIS A 793 34.73 -34.84 -1.49
CA HIS A 793 34.66 -35.66 -2.70
C HIS A 793 35.26 -34.99 -3.94
N GLN A 794 36.17 -34.02 -3.74
CA GLN A 794 37.00 -33.39 -4.78
C GLN A 794 36.22 -32.70 -5.92
N GLN A 795 35.02 -32.18 -5.65
CA GLN A 795 34.20 -31.44 -6.62
C GLN A 795 34.46 -29.92 -6.52
N ASN A 796 35.71 -29.50 -6.70
CA ASN A 796 36.17 -28.12 -6.47
C ASN A 796 35.38 -27.07 -7.29
N LYS A 797 35.01 -27.39 -8.53
CA LYS A 797 34.23 -26.50 -9.40
C LYS A 797 32.86 -26.15 -8.80
N ILE A 798 32.22 -27.11 -8.11
CA ILE A 798 30.94 -26.88 -7.44
C ILE A 798 31.17 -26.05 -6.17
N VAL A 799 32.22 -26.37 -5.40
CA VAL A 799 32.60 -25.63 -4.19
C VAL A 799 32.87 -24.16 -4.49
N GLU A 800 33.65 -23.85 -5.52
CA GLU A 800 33.96 -22.46 -5.94
C GLU A 800 32.70 -21.65 -6.27
N LYS A 801 31.68 -22.28 -6.86
CA LYS A 801 30.40 -21.62 -7.16
C LYS A 801 29.50 -21.44 -5.94
N LEU A 802 29.60 -22.32 -4.95
CA LEU A 802 28.81 -22.26 -3.72
C LEU A 802 29.45 -21.35 -2.67
N LYS A 803 30.78 -21.22 -2.66
CA LYS A 803 31.53 -20.47 -1.64
C LYS A 803 31.05 -19.03 -1.45
N PRO A 804 30.75 -18.25 -2.50
CA PRO A 804 30.24 -16.90 -2.33
C PRO A 804 28.90 -16.83 -1.58
N LEU A 805 28.04 -17.86 -1.67
CA LEU A 805 26.81 -17.90 -0.87
C LEU A 805 27.10 -18.03 0.63
N GLN A 806 28.12 -18.81 1.01
CA GLN A 806 28.58 -18.89 2.39
C GLN A 806 29.19 -17.56 2.85
N ASP A 807 30.01 -16.93 2.01
CA ASP A 807 30.72 -15.68 2.34
C ASP A 807 29.78 -14.50 2.58
N VAL A 808 28.64 -14.44 1.88
CA VAL A 808 27.56 -13.46 2.13
C VAL A 808 26.66 -13.82 3.32
N GLY A 809 26.95 -14.92 4.03
CA GLY A 809 26.24 -15.34 5.23
C GLY A 809 25.00 -16.20 5.01
N LEU A 810 24.85 -16.85 3.85
CA LEU A 810 23.72 -17.76 3.55
C LEU A 810 24.05 -19.24 3.78
N GLY A 811 25.09 -19.55 4.55
CA GLY A 811 25.54 -20.93 4.81
C GLY A 811 24.43 -21.89 5.29
N TYR A 812 23.46 -21.37 6.05
CA TYR A 812 22.33 -22.12 6.60
C TYR A 812 21.21 -22.42 5.61
N VAL A 813 21.15 -21.73 4.47
CA VAL A 813 20.07 -21.89 3.49
C VAL A 813 20.26 -23.22 2.74
N LYS A 814 19.16 -23.96 2.51
CA LYS A 814 19.23 -25.21 1.74
C LYS A 814 19.43 -24.92 0.25
N LEU A 815 20.22 -25.73 -0.45
CA LEU A 815 20.50 -25.56 -1.88
C LEU A 815 19.22 -25.46 -2.72
N GLY A 816 18.25 -26.34 -2.44
CA GLY A 816 16.98 -26.44 -3.14
C GLY A 816 15.85 -25.57 -2.56
N GLN A 817 16.11 -24.73 -1.56
CA GLN A 817 15.07 -23.89 -0.95
C GLN A 817 14.44 -22.94 -1.98
N SER A 818 13.10 -22.90 -2.02
CA SER A 818 12.37 -22.04 -2.95
C SER A 818 12.71 -20.57 -2.71
N SER A 819 12.94 -19.81 -3.79
CA SER A 819 13.19 -18.37 -3.69
C SER A 819 12.00 -17.59 -3.12
N ASN A 820 10.77 -18.14 -3.17
CA ASN A 820 9.59 -17.52 -2.58
C ASN A 820 9.58 -17.62 -1.04
N THR A 821 10.33 -18.57 -0.46
CA THR A 821 10.44 -18.71 1.00
C THR A 821 11.67 -18.00 1.56
N LEU A 822 12.50 -17.41 0.71
CA LEU A 822 13.59 -16.53 1.14
C LEU A 822 13.03 -15.16 1.54
N SER A 823 13.55 -14.61 2.62
CA SER A 823 13.34 -13.21 2.98
C SER A 823 13.93 -12.28 1.92
N GLY A 824 13.47 -11.02 1.88
CA GLY A 824 13.99 -10.01 0.95
C GLY A 824 15.52 -9.83 1.08
N GLY A 825 16.04 -9.80 2.32
CA GLY A 825 17.48 -9.73 2.57
C GLY A 825 18.26 -10.98 2.16
N GLU A 826 17.71 -12.18 2.31
CA GLU A 826 18.33 -13.40 1.76
C GLU A 826 18.36 -13.37 0.23
N ALA A 827 17.27 -12.92 -0.39
CA ALA A 827 17.18 -12.78 -1.85
C ALA A 827 18.24 -11.83 -2.41
N GLN A 828 18.45 -10.69 -1.76
CA GLN A 828 19.52 -9.75 -2.11
C GLN A 828 20.92 -10.37 -1.97
N ARG A 829 21.17 -11.11 -0.89
CA ARG A 829 22.46 -11.76 -0.65
C ARG A 829 22.77 -12.84 -1.68
N VAL A 830 21.77 -13.58 -2.17
CA VAL A 830 21.96 -14.52 -3.30
C VAL A 830 22.37 -13.78 -4.58
N LYS A 831 21.77 -12.61 -4.86
CA LYS A 831 22.18 -11.75 -6.00
C LYS A 831 23.63 -11.29 -5.83
N LEU A 832 24.00 -10.81 -4.64
CA LEU A 832 25.35 -10.40 -4.29
C LEU A 832 26.38 -11.54 -4.50
N ALA A 833 26.08 -12.74 -4.01
CA ALA A 833 26.94 -13.91 -4.19
C ALA A 833 27.18 -14.24 -5.67
N PHE A 834 26.15 -14.15 -6.52
CA PHE A 834 26.30 -14.36 -7.96
C PHE A 834 27.28 -13.39 -8.61
N PHE A 835 27.27 -12.10 -8.24
CA PHE A 835 28.23 -11.15 -8.80
C PHE A 835 29.66 -11.41 -8.30
N LEU A 836 29.82 -11.82 -7.04
CA LEU A 836 31.13 -12.24 -6.52
C LEU A 836 31.69 -13.48 -7.26
N THR A 837 30.84 -14.40 -7.76
CA THR A 837 31.32 -15.53 -8.58
C THR A 837 31.89 -15.14 -9.94
N LYS A 838 31.61 -13.94 -10.45
CA LYS A 838 32.10 -13.51 -11.78
C LYS A 838 33.59 -13.11 -11.76
N GLY A 839 34.17 -12.88 -10.58
CA GLY A 839 35.58 -12.51 -10.42
C GLY A 839 35.92 -11.10 -10.91
N GLU A 840 37.21 -10.81 -11.10
CA GLU A 840 37.67 -9.55 -11.68
C GLU A 840 37.20 -9.44 -13.12
N THR A 841 36.24 -8.54 -13.36
CA THR A 841 35.82 -8.17 -14.71
C THR A 841 36.50 -6.87 -15.12
N THR A 842 36.88 -6.79 -16.40
CA THR A 842 37.23 -5.51 -17.06
C THR A 842 36.09 -4.50 -16.93
N ASN A 843 34.86 -5.03 -16.89
CA ASN A 843 33.62 -4.29 -16.90
C ASN A 843 33.28 -3.79 -15.49
N LYS A 844 33.20 -2.47 -15.30
CA LYS A 844 32.84 -1.88 -14.00
C LYS A 844 31.34 -1.60 -13.95
N THR A 845 30.66 -2.21 -12.99
CA THR A 845 29.22 -2.04 -12.77
C THR A 845 28.96 -1.12 -11.58
N LEU A 846 27.89 -0.32 -11.67
CA LEU A 846 27.32 0.38 -10.53
C LEU A 846 26.26 -0.51 -9.86
N PHE A 847 26.46 -0.86 -8.60
CA PHE A 847 25.48 -1.58 -7.79
C PHE A 847 24.71 -0.61 -6.91
N ILE A 848 23.38 -0.73 -6.89
CA ILE A 848 22.50 0.01 -5.98
C ILE A 848 21.77 -1.00 -5.10
N PHE A 849 22.02 -0.96 -3.79
CA PHE A 849 21.35 -1.79 -2.80
C PHE A 849 20.32 -0.99 -2.02
N ASP A 850 19.15 -1.58 -1.81
CA ASP A 850 18.07 -1.00 -1.03
C ASP A 850 17.91 -1.72 0.31
N GLU A 851 18.33 -1.05 1.39
CA GLU A 851 18.28 -1.52 2.78
C GLU A 851 18.79 -2.97 2.97
N PRO A 852 20.05 -3.27 2.60
CA PRO A 852 20.58 -4.63 2.65
C PRO A 852 20.83 -5.14 4.09
N SER A 853 20.79 -4.29 5.12
CA SER A 853 20.87 -4.73 6.53
C SER A 853 19.57 -5.30 7.08
N THR A 854 18.47 -5.21 6.33
CA THR A 854 17.17 -5.77 6.71
C THR A 854 17.30 -7.25 7.07
N GLY A 855 16.79 -7.68 8.24
CA GLY A 855 16.90 -9.08 8.65
C GLY A 855 18.18 -9.46 9.37
N LEU A 856 19.15 -8.55 9.50
CA LEU A 856 20.52 -8.92 9.87
C LEU A 856 20.85 -8.60 11.32
N HIS A 857 21.36 -9.62 12.01
CA HIS A 857 22.05 -9.47 13.28
C HIS A 857 23.39 -8.73 13.08
N PHE A 858 23.92 -8.07 14.13
CA PHE A 858 25.19 -7.32 14.09
C PHE A 858 26.34 -8.08 13.41
N HIS A 859 26.46 -9.37 13.71
CA HIS A 859 27.48 -10.23 13.11
C HIS A 859 27.30 -10.45 11.59
N ASP A 860 26.05 -10.54 11.14
CA ASP A 860 25.73 -10.71 9.73
C ASP A 860 25.90 -9.40 8.95
N ILE A 861 25.65 -8.24 9.59
CA ILE A 861 25.99 -6.92 9.03
C ILE A 861 27.49 -6.83 8.75
N GLN A 862 28.34 -7.34 9.65
CA GLN A 862 29.78 -7.37 9.42
C GLN A 862 30.17 -8.21 8.18
N LYS A 863 29.50 -9.36 7.96
CA LYS A 863 29.72 -10.18 6.75
C LYS A 863 29.24 -9.47 5.49
N LEU A 864 28.07 -8.82 5.55
CA LEU A 864 27.54 -8.01 4.46
C LEU A 864 28.51 -6.89 4.07
N ILE A 865 29.02 -6.12 5.04
CA ILE A 865 30.00 -5.05 4.79
C ILE A 865 31.24 -5.59 4.09
N LYS A 866 31.76 -6.76 4.52
CA LYS A 866 32.89 -7.42 3.85
C LYS A 866 32.57 -7.77 2.40
N ALA A 867 31.38 -8.29 2.12
CA ALA A 867 30.96 -8.63 0.77
C ALA A 867 30.76 -7.39 -0.13
N LEU A 868 30.21 -6.30 0.41
CA LEU A 868 30.09 -5.02 -0.30
C LEU A 868 31.48 -4.44 -0.63
N ARG A 869 32.42 -4.52 0.32
CA ARG A 869 33.82 -4.11 0.09
C ARG A 869 34.52 -4.98 -0.95
N ALA A 870 34.27 -6.29 -0.95
CA ALA A 870 34.82 -7.17 -1.98
C ALA A 870 34.38 -6.76 -3.41
N LEU A 871 33.14 -6.27 -3.59
CA LEU A 871 32.73 -5.70 -4.89
C LEU A 871 33.53 -4.45 -5.25
N ILE A 872 33.79 -3.58 -4.28
CA ILE A 872 34.58 -2.36 -4.49
C ILE A 872 36.04 -2.71 -4.81
N ASP A 873 36.61 -3.72 -4.16
CA ASP A 873 37.96 -4.22 -4.43
C ASP A 873 38.10 -4.78 -5.85
N LEU A 874 37.03 -5.36 -6.42
CA LEU A 874 36.96 -5.73 -7.85
C LEU A 874 36.82 -4.51 -8.79
N GLY A 875 36.75 -3.30 -8.24
CA GLY A 875 36.67 -2.02 -8.93
C GLY A 875 35.25 -1.53 -9.24
N HIS A 876 34.21 -2.17 -8.68
CA HIS A 876 32.83 -1.73 -8.84
C HIS A 876 32.51 -0.52 -7.98
N SER A 877 31.38 0.15 -8.27
CA SER A 877 30.84 1.22 -7.43
C SER A 877 29.63 0.69 -6.67
N VAL A 878 29.50 1.00 -5.38
CA VAL A 878 28.44 0.46 -4.52
C VAL A 878 27.72 1.58 -3.81
N PHE A 879 26.45 1.79 -4.19
CA PHE A 879 25.55 2.73 -3.55
C PHE A 879 24.53 1.97 -2.70
N VAL A 880 24.30 2.43 -1.48
CA VAL A 880 23.43 1.73 -0.53
C VAL A 880 22.45 2.72 0.08
N ILE A 881 21.15 2.41 0.05
CA ILE A 881 20.15 3.13 0.84
C ILE A 881 20.10 2.47 2.22
N GLU A 882 20.41 3.22 3.28
CA GLU A 882 20.47 2.65 4.63
C GLU A 882 20.10 3.63 5.74
N HIS A 883 19.66 3.02 6.84
CA HIS A 883 19.36 3.64 8.12
C HIS A 883 20.26 3.09 9.24
N ASN A 884 20.89 1.94 9.02
CA ASN A 884 21.73 1.30 10.03
C ASN A 884 23.05 2.05 10.24
N MET A 885 23.27 2.52 11.47
CA MET A 885 24.45 3.32 11.83
C MET A 885 25.77 2.56 11.69
N ASP A 886 25.77 1.23 11.80
CA ASP A 886 26.99 0.44 11.60
C ASP A 886 27.42 0.38 10.13
N ILE A 887 26.49 0.46 9.18
CA ILE A 887 26.83 0.61 7.76
C ILE A 887 27.22 2.05 7.46
N ILE A 888 26.46 3.03 7.95
CA ILE A 888 26.71 4.46 7.72
C ILE A 888 28.10 4.87 8.23
N LYS A 889 28.51 4.40 9.43
CA LYS A 889 29.84 4.74 9.98
C LYS A 889 31.01 4.16 9.17
N VAL A 890 30.78 3.08 8.41
CA VAL A 890 31.80 2.40 7.60
C VAL A 890 31.85 2.93 6.15
N ALA A 891 30.85 3.71 5.74
CA ALA A 891 30.76 4.32 4.42
C ALA A 891 31.93 5.26 4.11
N ASP A 892 32.35 5.33 2.85
CA ASP A 892 33.37 6.29 2.42
C ASP A 892 32.74 7.68 2.21
N TRP A 893 31.50 7.69 1.70
CA TRP A 893 30.70 8.89 1.47
C TRP A 893 29.25 8.69 1.95
N VAL A 894 28.64 9.74 2.47
CA VAL A 894 27.26 9.75 2.96
C VAL A 894 26.51 10.92 2.34
N ILE A 895 25.27 10.65 1.92
CA ILE A 895 24.32 11.64 1.41
C ILE A 895 23.10 11.60 2.31
N ASP A 896 22.85 12.66 3.07
CA ASP A 896 21.76 12.76 4.04
C ASP A 896 20.62 13.61 3.50
N LEU A 897 19.44 13.01 3.35
CA LEU A 897 18.22 13.65 2.84
C LEU A 897 17.22 13.94 3.97
N GLY A 898 16.59 15.10 3.94
CA GLY A 898 15.65 15.51 4.98
C GLY A 898 15.27 16.98 4.86
N PRO A 899 15.19 17.74 5.97
CA PRO A 899 15.33 17.27 7.36
C PRO A 899 14.17 16.36 7.80
N GLU A 900 12.97 16.57 7.25
CA GLU A 900 11.77 15.76 7.56
C GLU A 900 11.37 14.85 6.39
N GLY A 901 10.27 14.12 6.54
CA GLY A 901 9.62 13.35 5.46
C GLY A 901 8.53 14.15 4.73
N GLY A 902 8.08 13.63 3.58
CA GLY A 902 6.94 14.19 2.85
C GLY A 902 7.18 15.61 2.33
N LYS A 903 6.19 16.50 2.46
CA LYS A 903 6.26 17.88 1.94
C LYS A 903 7.41 18.71 2.52
N LYS A 904 7.79 18.43 3.78
CA LYS A 904 8.87 19.12 4.52
C LYS A 904 10.25 18.50 4.29
N GLY A 905 10.31 17.37 3.58
CA GLY A 905 11.54 16.70 3.17
C GLY A 905 11.97 17.06 1.75
N GLY A 906 12.88 16.24 1.21
CA GLY A 906 13.36 16.36 -0.17
C GLY A 906 14.52 17.35 -0.36
N TYR A 907 15.13 17.82 0.73
CA TYR A 907 16.34 18.64 0.70
C TYR A 907 17.57 17.77 0.93
N LEU A 908 18.69 18.17 0.32
CA LEU A 908 20.01 17.67 0.69
C LEU A 908 20.46 18.38 1.98
N VAL A 909 20.47 17.66 3.09
CA VAL A 909 20.82 18.21 4.41
C VAL A 909 22.34 18.26 4.58
N ALA A 910 23.02 17.19 4.18
CA ALA A 910 24.48 17.08 4.22
C ALA A 910 24.98 16.08 3.19
N GLU A 911 26.18 16.32 2.65
CA GLU A 911 26.96 15.35 1.89
C GLU A 911 28.42 15.40 2.34
N GLY A 912 29.09 14.25 2.45
CA GLY A 912 30.46 14.20 2.96
C GLY A 912 30.89 12.84 3.48
N THR A 913 32.06 12.80 4.12
CA THR A 913 32.44 11.63 4.94
C THR A 913 31.57 11.54 6.20
N PRO A 914 31.41 10.36 6.83
CA PRO A 914 30.73 10.24 8.12
C PRO A 914 31.17 11.28 9.17
N GLU A 915 32.46 11.60 9.21
CA GLU A 915 33.02 12.62 10.11
C GLU A 915 32.59 14.05 9.76
N ASP A 916 32.31 14.34 8.48
CA ASP A 916 31.78 15.62 8.03
C ASP A 916 30.28 15.74 8.33
N ILE A 917 29.51 14.66 8.15
CA ILE A 917 28.08 14.63 8.49
C ILE A 917 27.85 14.99 9.96
N VAL A 918 28.65 14.43 10.87
CA VAL A 918 28.52 14.69 12.33
C VAL A 918 28.69 16.17 12.71
N LYS A 919 29.29 16.99 11.86
CA LYS A 919 29.46 18.45 12.10
C LYS A 919 28.18 19.24 11.79
N VAL A 920 27.25 18.68 11.01
CA VAL A 920 26.01 19.35 10.58
C VAL A 920 24.94 19.16 11.66
N LYS A 921 24.42 20.25 12.22
CA LYS A 921 23.48 20.19 13.36
C LYS A 921 22.05 19.85 12.93
N GLU A 922 21.71 20.24 11.71
CA GLU A 922 20.42 20.06 11.06
C GLU A 922 20.18 18.59 10.67
N SER A 923 21.24 17.79 10.58
CA SER A 923 21.16 16.36 10.27
C SER A 923 20.72 15.56 11.50
N TYR A 924 19.60 14.84 11.39
CA TYR A 924 19.22 13.87 12.41
C TYR A 924 20.20 12.70 12.46
N THR A 925 20.68 12.25 11.30
CA THR A 925 21.69 11.19 11.17
C THR A 925 22.95 11.54 11.96
N ALA A 926 23.42 12.79 11.91
CA ALA A 926 24.58 13.26 12.66
C ALA A 926 24.48 13.03 14.18
N GLN A 927 23.29 13.15 14.76
CA GLN A 927 23.07 13.00 16.20
C GLN A 927 23.37 11.57 16.67
N PHE A 928 22.89 10.58 15.93
CA PHE A 928 23.09 9.15 16.24
C PHE A 928 24.46 8.66 15.80
N LEU A 929 24.93 9.10 14.63
CA LEU A 929 26.23 8.72 14.08
C LEU A 929 27.39 9.15 14.99
N LYS A 930 27.25 10.30 15.67
CA LYS A 930 28.24 10.80 16.63
C LYS A 930 28.51 9.84 17.78
N GLU A 931 27.53 9.04 18.19
CA GLU A 931 27.72 8.07 19.29
C GLU A 931 28.50 6.84 18.82
N LYS A 932 28.33 6.44 17.57
CA LYS A 932 28.97 5.25 16.97
C LYS A 932 30.36 5.52 16.38
N LEU A 933 30.77 6.79 16.24
CA LEU A 933 32.11 7.21 15.78
C LEU A 933 33.12 7.49 16.92
N LYS A 934 32.76 7.17 18.17
CA LYS A 934 33.60 7.45 19.36
C LYS A 934 34.68 6.41 19.60
#